data_AF-A0A7K9YAM5-F1
#
_entry.id   AF-A0A7K9YAM5-F1
#
_cell.length_a   1.000
_cell.length_b   1.000
_cell.length_c   1.000
_cell.angle_alpha   90.00
_cell.angle_beta   90.00
_cell.angle_gamma   90.00
#
_symmetry.space_group_name_H-M   'P 1'
#
loop_
_entity.id
_entity.type
_entity.pdbx_description
1 polymer ?
#
loop_
_entity_poly.entity_id
_entity_poly.type
_entity_poly.pdbx_seq_one_letter_code
_entity_poly.pdbx_strand_id
1 'polypeptide(L)'
;MLVIRLSVLIKLFFHLDASFCPEKCDCSIKNAIHCSGPHIKDLELLNLPCNMTKIQITNTNVRYVRDVFSGMGELQHLVLSSNNITLISPVAFKGLRRLKALTLLGNKLDELPPEVFNDTVHLQQLIIENNRLKSIQENLFDRLGSLEELFLNKNQLKALPSGVLKKLAKLKVLNLSRNSLAALPRNIFSALTKLEKLVLYFNRLSSIESGLFDSLRELLELFLHSNDIQSIAPDVFHHLHKLRSLTLSRNKLEILPPGLFLHLHDLSKLTLYGNPLKSLPEVLFGEMRNLGSLWLYCTKLSTIPDFVFSNLTNLELLVLSFNPELSVLPENVFSGLKELRGLSLHTNNISSLPEGIFQSLQKLQNVSLFSSRLQVLPRSLFHNLKHLQKVYLNSTKLQSVPGDLFTASPDLQEVFLDDNPWKCDCKILGFREWLQKSMEIVKEAQSLMCDSPLSLRNVSLLALTDHHLKCLPTTAITYQNFKSAYSQTLTSLTVKHLKSSWETTVIAVSDMDTSAPTSVPVARATPGFTYPHVQDVEGSGSHFLDVPTQTSSNIIETNSIRGTVLATLAQWDELPAHRSTEPYFNTKTVCCRLFLCALSLVLALQTLIIVLSLYVVVKTRQLLYSRNIPAQPVVLIKFVKQ
;
A
#
# COMPACT_ATOMS: atom_id res chain seq x y z
N MET A 1 63.20 -45.31 3.40
CA MET A 1 61.80 -45.80 3.33
C MET A 1 60.91 -45.34 4.49
N LEU A 2 61.41 -45.16 5.72
CA LEU A 2 60.59 -44.71 6.87
C LEU A 2 60.05 -43.28 6.73
N VAL A 3 60.84 -42.35 6.18
CA VAL A 3 60.42 -40.93 6.02
C VAL A 3 59.32 -40.76 4.96
N ILE A 4 59.34 -41.58 3.91
CA ILE A 4 58.28 -41.59 2.89
C ILE A 4 56.99 -42.17 3.48
N ARG A 5 57.08 -43.24 4.27
CA ARG A 5 55.92 -43.81 4.99
C ARG A 5 55.35 -42.86 6.04
N LEU A 6 56.17 -42.02 6.69
CA LEU A 6 55.67 -41.00 7.62
C LEU A 6 54.99 -39.83 6.90
N SER A 7 55.52 -39.39 5.75
CA SER A 7 54.86 -38.35 4.93
C SER A 7 53.54 -38.83 4.31
N VAL A 8 53.46 -40.11 3.95
CA VAL A 8 52.26 -40.76 3.43
C VAL A 8 51.28 -41.05 4.56
N LEU A 9 51.74 -41.44 5.76
CA LEU A 9 50.88 -41.56 6.94
C LEU A 9 50.36 -40.20 7.42
N ILE A 10 51.13 -39.12 7.36
CA ILE A 10 50.65 -37.77 7.69
C ILE A 10 49.64 -37.29 6.64
N LYS A 11 49.91 -37.53 5.33
CA LYS A 11 48.92 -37.27 4.27
C LYS A 11 47.67 -38.16 4.39
N LEU A 12 47.79 -39.40 4.88
CA LEU A 12 46.67 -40.31 5.17
C LEU A 12 45.96 -39.96 6.49
N PHE A 13 46.65 -39.36 7.48
CA PHE A 13 46.06 -38.86 8.72
C PHE A 13 45.23 -37.59 8.48
N PHE A 14 45.63 -36.75 7.52
CA PHE A 14 44.78 -35.67 6.99
C PHE A 14 43.71 -36.16 5.99
N HIS A 15 43.66 -37.47 5.70
CA HIS A 15 42.65 -38.11 4.85
C HIS A 15 41.74 -39.07 5.63
N LEU A 16 41.83 -39.09 6.96
CA LEU A 16 40.87 -39.81 7.81
C LEU A 16 39.73 -38.87 8.18
N ASP A 17 38.59 -39.12 7.52
CA ASP A 17 37.26 -38.57 7.71
C ASP A 17 36.80 -38.59 9.19
N ALA A 18 37.27 -37.64 9.97
CA ALA A 18 36.51 -37.08 11.07
C ALA A 18 36.27 -35.61 10.71
N SER A 19 35.10 -35.31 10.16
CA SER A 19 34.59 -33.94 10.05
C SER A 19 34.47 -33.39 11.47
N PHE A 20 35.56 -32.83 11.99
CA PHE A 20 35.56 -32.20 13.30
C PHE A 20 34.66 -30.97 13.18
N CYS A 21 33.49 -31.03 13.81
CA CYS A 21 32.59 -29.90 13.85
C CYS A 21 33.26 -28.81 14.72
N PRO A 22 33.38 -27.56 14.23
CA PRO A 22 33.93 -26.49 15.05
C PRO A 22 33.10 -26.32 16.33
N GLU A 23 33.75 -26.10 17.48
CA GLU A 23 33.08 -26.03 18.80
C GLU A 23 31.92 -25.02 18.88
N LYS A 24 31.93 -24.02 17.99
CA LYS A 24 30.97 -22.91 17.93
C LYS A 24 29.92 -23.07 16.83
N CYS A 25 29.83 -24.27 16.26
CA CYS A 25 28.96 -24.57 15.14
C CYS A 25 28.18 -25.86 15.40
N ASP A 26 27.06 -25.98 14.71
CA ASP A 26 26.23 -27.16 14.62
C ASP A 26 26.47 -27.84 13.27
N CYS A 27 26.79 -29.13 13.31
CA CYS A 27 27.03 -29.99 12.15
C CYS A 27 26.12 -31.23 12.16
N SER A 28 24.94 -31.12 12.77
CA SER A 28 23.96 -32.22 12.85
C SER A 28 23.48 -32.71 11.47
N ILE A 29 23.58 -31.87 10.44
CA ILE A 29 23.22 -32.22 9.07
C ILE A 29 24.49 -32.61 8.30
N LYS A 30 24.44 -33.78 7.64
CA LYS A 30 25.54 -34.26 6.81
C LYS A 30 25.95 -33.21 5.75
N ASN A 31 27.25 -32.93 5.67
CA ASN A 31 27.85 -31.98 4.73
C ASN A 31 27.30 -30.54 4.84
N ALA A 32 26.75 -30.17 6.00
CA ALA A 32 26.28 -28.83 6.27
C ALA A 32 26.76 -28.34 7.64
N ILE A 33 27.09 -27.06 7.72
CA ILE A 33 27.53 -26.41 8.95
C ILE A 33 26.70 -25.16 9.19
N HIS A 34 26.24 -25.00 10.43
CA HIS A 34 25.58 -23.79 10.91
C HIS A 34 26.35 -23.21 12.09
N CYS A 35 26.93 -22.03 11.91
CA CYS A 35 27.62 -21.29 12.96
C CYS A 35 26.83 -20.03 13.31
N SER A 36 26.57 -19.79 14.59
CA SER A 36 25.86 -18.59 15.00
C SER A 36 26.30 -18.06 16.36
N GLY A 37 26.09 -16.76 16.55
CA GLY A 37 26.30 -16.08 17.82
C GLY A 37 27.41 -15.02 17.79
N PRO A 38 27.32 -14.01 18.67
CA PRO A 38 28.15 -12.80 18.64
C PRO A 38 29.62 -13.04 19.00
N HIS A 39 29.93 -14.22 19.55
CA HIS A 39 31.27 -14.63 19.96
C HIS A 39 32.16 -15.02 18.77
N ILE A 40 31.57 -15.25 17.59
CA ILE A 40 32.29 -15.47 16.33
C ILE A 40 32.64 -14.09 15.74
N LYS A 41 33.94 -13.76 15.75
CA LYS A 41 34.47 -12.48 15.25
C LYS A 41 35.41 -12.64 14.05
N ASP A 42 36.04 -13.80 13.96
CA ASP A 42 36.97 -14.17 12.91
C ASP A 42 36.59 -15.55 12.38
N LEU A 43 36.45 -15.67 11.06
CA LEU A 43 36.06 -16.91 10.39
C LEU A 43 37.23 -17.89 10.30
N GLU A 44 38.47 -17.39 10.26
CA GLU A 44 39.66 -18.24 10.15
C GLU A 44 39.81 -19.17 11.37
N LEU A 45 39.37 -18.69 12.54
CA LEU A 45 39.41 -19.45 13.79
C LEU A 45 38.40 -20.61 13.85
N LEU A 46 37.46 -20.68 12.92
CA LEU A 46 36.48 -21.77 12.86
C LEU A 46 37.06 -23.03 12.25
N ASN A 47 38.18 -22.96 11.50
CA ASN A 47 38.78 -24.10 10.80
C ASN A 47 37.75 -24.93 10.01
N LEU A 48 36.98 -24.25 9.14
CA LEU A 48 35.87 -24.86 8.43
C LEU A 48 36.35 -25.99 7.49
N PRO A 49 35.72 -27.17 7.52
CA PRO A 49 36.06 -28.27 6.62
C PRO A 49 35.71 -27.94 5.16
N CYS A 50 36.60 -28.30 4.24
CA CYS A 50 36.51 -27.90 2.83
C CYS A 50 35.53 -28.73 1.98
N ASN A 51 35.02 -29.86 2.49
CA ASN A 51 34.13 -30.79 1.78
C ASN A 51 32.63 -30.50 2.02
N MET A 52 32.30 -29.36 2.60
CA MET A 52 30.93 -28.99 2.93
C MET A 52 30.16 -28.50 1.70
N THR A 53 28.90 -28.89 1.62
CA THR A 53 27.98 -28.48 0.55
C THR A 53 27.14 -27.26 0.94
N LYS A 54 26.97 -27.02 2.25
CA LYS A 54 26.22 -25.88 2.77
C LYS A 54 26.92 -25.31 4.00
N ILE A 55 27.17 -24.01 3.99
CA ILE A 55 27.72 -23.28 5.14
C ILE A 55 26.81 -22.11 5.45
N GLN A 56 26.38 -22.01 6.70
CA GLN A 56 25.57 -20.92 7.21
C GLN A 56 26.27 -20.28 8.40
N ILE A 57 26.50 -18.98 8.31
CA ILE A 57 27.10 -18.16 9.36
C ILE A 57 26.18 -16.97 9.60
N THR A 58 25.50 -16.97 10.74
CA THR A 58 24.44 -16.00 11.01
C THR A 58 24.55 -15.38 12.39
N ASN A 59 24.12 -14.12 12.53
CA ASN A 59 24.07 -13.42 13.81
C ASN A 59 25.43 -13.39 14.53
N THR A 60 26.51 -13.19 13.77
CA THR A 60 27.89 -13.10 14.27
C THR A 60 28.42 -11.67 14.22
N ASN A 61 29.58 -11.42 14.84
CA ASN A 61 30.23 -10.12 14.82
C ASN A 61 31.44 -10.09 13.86
N VAL A 62 31.41 -10.94 12.83
CA VAL A 62 32.41 -10.99 11.76
C VAL A 62 32.36 -9.70 10.96
N ARG A 63 33.54 -9.10 10.71
CA ARG A 63 33.68 -7.84 9.96
C ARG A 63 34.31 -8.01 8.57
N TYR A 64 35.11 -9.04 8.39
CA TYR A 64 35.91 -9.26 7.19
C TYR A 64 35.73 -10.70 6.71
N VAL A 65 35.48 -10.87 5.41
CA VAL A 65 35.56 -12.19 4.76
C VAL A 65 36.84 -12.22 3.95
N ARG A 66 37.82 -13.00 4.39
CA ARG A 66 39.09 -13.22 3.70
C ARG A 66 38.95 -14.37 2.71
N ASP A 67 39.86 -15.33 2.71
CA ASP A 67 39.92 -16.46 1.80
C ASP A 67 39.46 -17.79 2.43
N VAL A 68 38.84 -17.75 3.62
CA VAL A 68 38.31 -18.94 4.33
C VAL A 68 37.44 -19.88 3.48
N PHE A 69 36.73 -19.37 2.44
CA PHE A 69 35.92 -20.20 1.53
C PHE A 69 36.61 -20.53 0.21
N SER A 70 37.78 -19.97 -0.05
CA SER A 70 38.51 -20.13 -1.29
C SER A 70 38.84 -21.61 -1.53
N GLY A 71 38.54 -22.10 -2.72
CA GLY A 71 38.81 -23.48 -3.12
C GLY A 71 37.82 -24.53 -2.61
N MET A 72 36.76 -24.15 -1.88
CA MET A 72 35.68 -25.08 -1.47
C MET A 72 34.79 -25.49 -2.65
N GLY A 73 35.32 -26.33 -3.53
CA GLY A 73 34.70 -26.68 -4.81
C GLY A 73 33.36 -27.42 -4.73
N GLU A 74 33.05 -28.03 -3.58
CA GLU A 74 31.79 -28.76 -3.32
C GLU A 74 30.67 -27.87 -2.75
N LEU A 75 30.99 -26.64 -2.35
CA LEU A 75 30.04 -25.74 -1.71
C LEU A 75 28.95 -25.30 -2.70
N GLN A 76 27.69 -25.53 -2.33
CA GLN A 76 26.51 -25.19 -3.13
C GLN A 76 25.73 -24.02 -2.53
N HIS A 77 25.72 -23.89 -1.20
CA HIS A 77 24.98 -22.85 -0.50
C HIS A 77 25.85 -22.16 0.55
N LEU A 78 26.06 -20.87 0.39
CA LEU A 78 26.79 -20.04 1.36
C LEU A 78 25.89 -18.93 1.88
N VAL A 79 25.63 -18.93 3.18
CA VAL A 79 24.79 -17.94 3.86
C VAL A 79 25.62 -17.20 4.89
N LEU A 80 25.82 -15.89 4.69
CA LEU A 80 26.49 -14.97 5.61
C LEU A 80 25.49 -13.87 5.99
N SER A 81 24.51 -14.18 6.83
CA SER A 81 23.37 -13.26 7.10
C SER A 81 23.42 -12.61 8.48
N SER A 82 22.96 -11.36 8.58
CA SER A 82 22.85 -10.64 9.85
C SER A 82 24.18 -10.60 10.61
N ASN A 83 25.29 -10.42 9.90
CA ASN A 83 26.61 -10.24 10.49
C ASN A 83 27.02 -8.75 10.41
N ASN A 84 28.25 -8.43 10.78
CA ASN A 84 28.77 -7.07 10.75
C ASN A 84 29.79 -6.88 9.61
N ILE A 85 29.65 -7.62 8.51
CA ILE A 85 30.64 -7.65 7.42
C ILE A 85 30.66 -6.30 6.72
N THR A 86 31.84 -5.67 6.66
CA THR A 86 32.07 -4.40 5.98
C THR A 86 32.90 -4.57 4.72
N LEU A 87 33.75 -5.60 4.64
CA LEU A 87 34.66 -5.84 3.53
C LEU A 87 34.75 -7.33 3.20
N ILE A 88 34.75 -7.62 1.91
CA ILE A 88 34.99 -8.95 1.34
C ILE A 88 36.28 -8.87 0.53
N SER A 89 37.15 -9.87 0.66
CA SER A 89 38.35 -10.00 -0.16
C SER A 89 37.99 -10.39 -1.60
N PRO A 90 38.67 -9.88 -2.65
CA PRO A 90 38.41 -10.28 -4.04
C PRO A 90 38.53 -11.79 -4.29
N VAL A 91 39.33 -12.50 -3.48
CA VAL A 91 39.53 -13.95 -3.58
C VAL A 91 38.60 -14.78 -2.68
N ALA A 92 37.70 -14.14 -1.92
CA ALA A 92 36.87 -14.81 -0.92
C ALA A 92 36.03 -15.96 -1.47
N PHE A 93 35.56 -15.84 -2.72
CA PHE A 93 34.71 -16.84 -3.38
C PHE A 93 35.42 -17.52 -4.55
N LYS A 94 36.75 -17.41 -4.62
CA LYS A 94 37.55 -18.04 -5.67
C LYS A 94 37.41 -19.56 -5.60
N GLY A 95 37.25 -20.21 -6.75
CA GLY A 95 37.12 -21.67 -6.84
C GLY A 95 35.78 -22.26 -6.39
N LEU A 96 34.78 -21.46 -6.02
CA LEU A 96 33.43 -21.91 -5.62
C LEU A 96 32.56 -22.34 -6.83
N ARG A 97 33.05 -23.30 -7.61
CA ARG A 97 32.52 -23.65 -8.94
C ARG A 97 31.14 -24.29 -8.91
N ARG A 98 30.71 -24.89 -7.79
CA ARG A 98 29.39 -25.51 -7.61
C ARG A 98 28.39 -24.64 -6.85
N LEU A 99 28.77 -23.40 -6.51
CA LEU A 99 27.92 -22.51 -5.73
C LEU A 99 26.67 -22.13 -6.51
N LYS A 100 25.50 -22.44 -5.93
CA LYS A 100 24.17 -22.16 -6.47
C LYS A 100 23.51 -20.97 -5.78
N ALA A 101 23.72 -20.81 -4.47
CA ALA A 101 23.13 -19.71 -3.71
C ALA A 101 24.16 -19.03 -2.81
N LEU A 102 24.21 -17.69 -2.89
CA LEU A 102 25.03 -16.84 -2.03
C LEU A 102 24.14 -15.78 -1.38
N THR A 103 24.14 -15.76 -0.05
CA THR A 103 23.40 -14.76 0.74
C THR A 103 24.36 -13.94 1.60
N LEU A 104 24.31 -12.63 1.43
CA LEU A 104 25.04 -11.59 2.18
C LEU A 104 24.06 -10.63 2.89
N LEU A 105 22.85 -11.11 3.19
CA LEU A 105 21.74 -10.34 3.77
C LEU A 105 22.12 -9.66 5.09
N GLY A 106 21.72 -8.40 5.28
CA GLY A 106 21.79 -7.77 6.60
C GLY A 106 23.21 -7.54 7.11
N ASN A 107 24.14 -7.19 6.22
CA ASN A 107 25.51 -6.81 6.58
C ASN A 107 25.70 -5.29 6.44
N LYS A 108 26.95 -4.85 6.43
CA LYS A 108 27.37 -3.44 6.39
C LYS A 108 28.25 -3.16 5.18
N LEU A 109 28.02 -3.87 4.07
CA LEU A 109 28.81 -3.75 2.84
C LEU A 109 28.53 -2.40 2.16
N ASP A 110 29.57 -1.60 1.98
CA ASP A 110 29.48 -0.31 1.28
C ASP A 110 29.77 -0.45 -0.23
N GLU A 111 30.54 -1.46 -0.61
CA GLU A 111 30.85 -1.87 -1.98
C GLU A 111 31.16 -3.37 -2.06
N LEU A 112 31.22 -3.91 -3.28
CA LEU A 112 31.72 -5.26 -3.57
C LEU A 112 33.01 -5.16 -4.40
N PRO A 113 34.04 -5.96 -4.09
CA PRO A 113 35.27 -5.91 -4.86
C PRO A 113 35.03 -6.36 -6.31
N PRO A 114 35.83 -5.84 -7.27
CA PRO A 114 35.84 -6.32 -8.64
C PRO A 114 36.06 -7.84 -8.67
N GLU A 115 35.50 -8.51 -9.66
CA GLU A 115 35.81 -9.92 -9.99
C GLU A 115 35.47 -10.95 -8.91
N VAL A 116 34.86 -10.56 -7.80
CA VAL A 116 34.57 -11.44 -6.66
C VAL A 116 33.67 -12.63 -7.00
N PHE A 117 32.95 -12.55 -8.12
CA PHE A 117 32.05 -13.59 -8.63
C PHE A 117 32.57 -14.31 -9.88
N ASN A 118 33.85 -14.13 -10.27
CA ASN A 118 34.36 -14.65 -11.54
C ASN A 118 34.28 -16.18 -11.66
N ASP A 119 34.45 -16.91 -10.55
CA ASP A 119 34.44 -18.38 -10.53
C ASP A 119 33.07 -18.99 -10.18
N THR A 120 32.09 -18.17 -9.77
CA THR A 120 30.74 -18.62 -9.35
C THR A 120 29.76 -18.67 -10.53
N VAL A 121 30.17 -19.29 -11.63
CA VAL A 121 29.43 -19.29 -12.92
C VAL A 121 28.10 -20.05 -12.90
N HIS A 122 27.90 -20.92 -11.90
CA HIS A 122 26.67 -21.69 -11.68
C HIS A 122 25.73 -21.06 -10.65
N LEU A 123 26.04 -19.84 -10.17
CA LEU A 123 25.21 -19.16 -9.19
C LEU A 123 23.83 -18.87 -9.78
N GLN A 124 22.79 -19.31 -9.07
CA GLN A 124 21.37 -19.14 -9.41
C GLN A 124 20.72 -18.06 -8.55
N GLN A 125 21.14 -17.91 -7.29
CA GLN A 125 20.57 -16.93 -6.38
C GLN A 125 21.68 -16.10 -5.72
N LEU A 126 21.55 -14.77 -5.82
CA LEU A 126 22.41 -13.80 -5.16
C LEU A 126 21.58 -12.81 -4.35
N ILE A 127 21.69 -12.89 -3.02
CA ILE A 127 20.98 -12.01 -2.09
C ILE A 127 21.98 -11.09 -1.40
N ILE A 128 21.90 -9.79 -1.69
CA ILE A 128 22.71 -8.74 -1.06
C ILE A 128 21.78 -7.68 -0.44
N GLU A 129 20.56 -8.09 -0.07
CA GLU A 129 19.56 -7.25 0.57
C GLU A 129 20.08 -6.65 1.89
N ASN A 130 19.61 -5.45 2.23
CA ASN A 130 19.83 -4.80 3.53
C ASN A 130 21.32 -4.63 3.84
N ASN A 131 22.00 -3.96 2.92
CA ASN A 131 23.40 -3.55 3.03
C ASN A 131 23.48 -2.02 2.81
N ARG A 132 24.67 -1.50 2.51
CA ARG A 132 24.91 -0.06 2.32
C ARG A 132 25.54 0.23 0.95
N LEU A 133 25.30 -0.63 -0.04
CA LEU A 133 25.89 -0.49 -1.36
C LEU A 133 25.48 0.84 -1.99
N LYS A 134 26.47 1.67 -2.33
CA LYS A 134 26.26 2.99 -2.97
C LYS A 134 26.34 2.94 -4.49
N SER A 135 27.12 1.99 -5.00
CA SER A 135 27.33 1.78 -6.44
C SER A 135 27.61 0.31 -6.74
N ILE A 136 27.50 -0.06 -8.01
CA ILE A 136 27.84 -1.38 -8.53
C ILE A 136 28.73 -1.16 -9.74
N GLN A 137 29.78 -1.96 -9.89
CA GLN A 137 30.63 -1.93 -11.08
C GLN A 137 29.92 -2.59 -12.26
N GLU A 138 30.11 -2.02 -13.46
CA GLU A 138 29.36 -2.45 -14.66
C GLU A 138 29.52 -3.93 -15.00
N ASN A 139 30.69 -4.51 -14.76
CA ASN A 139 31.01 -5.90 -15.10
C ASN A 139 30.87 -6.87 -13.92
N LEU A 140 30.36 -6.43 -12.76
CA LEU A 140 30.32 -7.25 -11.55
C LEU A 140 29.57 -8.59 -11.73
N PHE A 141 28.54 -8.60 -12.57
CA PHE A 141 27.68 -9.77 -12.80
C PHE A 141 27.92 -10.47 -14.15
N ASP A 142 28.95 -10.09 -14.92
CA ASP A 142 29.15 -10.58 -16.29
C ASP A 142 29.37 -12.10 -16.39
N ARG A 143 29.85 -12.74 -15.31
CA ARG A 143 30.05 -14.20 -15.23
C ARG A 143 28.86 -14.97 -14.70
N LEU A 144 27.81 -14.29 -14.22
CA LEU A 144 26.64 -14.89 -13.57
C LEU A 144 25.53 -15.26 -14.57
N GLY A 145 25.88 -15.88 -15.70
CA GLY A 145 24.92 -16.24 -16.76
C GLY A 145 23.86 -17.28 -16.35
N SER A 146 24.03 -17.93 -15.19
CA SER A 146 23.08 -18.88 -14.61
C SER A 146 22.13 -18.26 -13.59
N LEU A 147 22.27 -16.95 -13.31
CA LEU A 147 21.52 -16.29 -12.25
C LEU A 147 20.03 -16.20 -12.59
N GLU A 148 19.20 -16.68 -11.66
CA GLU A 148 17.74 -16.66 -11.74
C GLU A 148 17.15 -15.60 -10.80
N GLU A 149 17.80 -15.32 -9.68
CA GLU A 149 17.30 -14.38 -8.67
C GLU A 149 18.41 -13.43 -8.18
N LEU A 150 18.13 -12.13 -8.25
CA LEU A 150 19.02 -11.07 -7.79
C LEU A 150 18.29 -10.10 -6.87
N PHE A 151 18.72 -10.05 -5.61
CA PHE A 151 18.16 -9.15 -4.59
C PHE A 151 19.19 -8.12 -4.16
N LEU A 152 18.95 -6.86 -4.54
CA LEU A 152 19.76 -5.68 -4.23
C LEU A 152 18.96 -4.64 -3.42
N ASN A 153 17.78 -5.01 -2.93
CA ASN A 153 16.88 -4.11 -2.21
C ASN A 153 17.41 -3.69 -0.83
N LYS A 154 16.90 -2.56 -0.31
CA LYS A 154 17.36 -1.96 0.95
C LYS A 154 18.87 -1.68 0.93
N ASN A 155 19.35 -1.07 -0.15
CA ASN A 155 20.71 -0.54 -0.27
C ASN A 155 20.64 0.98 -0.48
N GLN A 156 21.75 1.61 -0.89
CA GLN A 156 21.87 3.05 -1.09
C GLN A 156 22.18 3.41 -2.55
N LEU A 157 21.77 2.56 -3.49
CA LEU A 157 22.07 2.73 -4.91
C LEU A 157 21.35 3.95 -5.46
N LYS A 158 22.11 4.87 -6.07
CA LYS A 158 21.56 6.09 -6.71
C LYS A 158 21.34 5.94 -8.21
N ALA A 159 22.11 5.05 -8.84
CA ALA A 159 22.04 4.74 -10.26
C ALA A 159 22.53 3.31 -10.50
N LEU A 160 22.22 2.77 -11.69
CA LEU A 160 22.77 1.52 -12.19
C LEU A 160 23.63 1.81 -13.42
N PRO A 161 24.81 1.18 -13.58
CA PRO A 161 25.53 1.21 -14.84
C PRO A 161 24.69 0.56 -15.95
N SER A 162 24.75 1.10 -17.17
CA SER A 162 23.93 0.66 -18.31
C SER A 162 24.12 -0.82 -18.67
N GLY A 163 25.32 -1.35 -18.50
CA GLY A 163 25.66 -2.73 -18.84
C GLY A 163 25.50 -3.75 -17.72
N VAL A 164 25.11 -3.35 -16.50
CA VAL A 164 25.26 -4.20 -15.30
C VAL A 164 24.42 -5.50 -15.33
N LEU A 165 23.35 -5.53 -16.13
CA LEU A 165 22.45 -6.68 -16.26
C LEU A 165 22.57 -7.42 -17.61
N LYS A 166 23.50 -7.00 -18.50
CA LYS A 166 23.53 -7.42 -19.91
C LYS A 166 23.77 -8.92 -20.15
N LYS A 167 24.27 -9.66 -19.15
CA LYS A 167 24.58 -11.10 -19.22
C LYS A 167 23.60 -11.99 -18.47
N LEU A 168 22.57 -11.42 -17.82
CA LEU A 168 21.67 -12.14 -16.92
C LEU A 168 20.42 -12.67 -17.64
N ALA A 169 20.60 -13.38 -18.75
CA ALA A 169 19.49 -13.80 -19.63
C ALA A 169 18.51 -14.81 -18.99
N LYS A 170 18.91 -15.49 -17.91
CA LYS A 170 18.07 -16.45 -17.15
C LYS A 170 17.37 -15.83 -15.94
N LEU A 171 17.55 -14.54 -15.69
CA LEU A 171 17.01 -13.88 -14.51
C LEU A 171 15.48 -13.87 -14.56
N LYS A 172 14.85 -14.38 -13.49
CA LYS A 172 13.40 -14.44 -13.28
C LYS A 172 12.93 -13.39 -12.27
N VAL A 173 13.74 -13.12 -11.24
CA VAL A 173 13.40 -12.16 -10.18
C VAL A 173 14.51 -11.14 -10.03
N LEU A 174 14.14 -9.86 -10.14
CA LEU A 174 15.02 -8.73 -9.88
C LEU A 174 14.39 -7.80 -8.85
N ASN A 175 15.05 -7.66 -7.70
CA ASN A 175 14.60 -6.76 -6.65
C ASN A 175 15.58 -5.61 -6.41
N LEU A 176 15.15 -4.41 -6.78
CA LEU A 176 15.87 -3.14 -6.65
C LEU A 176 15.15 -2.15 -5.71
N SER A 177 14.10 -2.60 -5.01
CA SER A 177 13.29 -1.73 -4.14
C SER A 177 14.08 -1.13 -2.97
N ARG A 178 13.55 -0.05 -2.39
CA ARG A 178 14.14 0.61 -1.21
C ARG A 178 15.60 0.98 -1.45
N ASN A 179 15.88 1.59 -2.60
CA ASN A 179 17.15 2.23 -2.94
C ASN A 179 16.90 3.73 -3.13
N SER A 180 17.74 4.43 -3.88
CA SER A 180 17.56 5.85 -4.22
C SER A 180 17.74 6.09 -5.72
N LEU A 181 17.31 5.12 -6.54
CA LEU A 181 17.41 5.20 -8.00
C LEU A 181 16.56 6.37 -8.51
N ALA A 182 17.20 7.37 -9.11
CA ALA A 182 16.53 8.54 -9.69
C ALA A 182 16.07 8.30 -11.14
N ALA A 183 16.79 7.45 -11.87
CA ALA A 183 16.49 7.07 -13.24
C ALA A 183 17.03 5.66 -13.52
N LEU A 184 16.51 5.04 -14.57
CA LEU A 184 16.99 3.77 -15.09
C LEU A 184 17.64 4.00 -16.47
N PRO A 185 18.83 3.43 -16.74
CA PRO A 185 19.42 3.52 -18.07
C PRO A 185 18.51 2.95 -19.14
N ARG A 186 18.55 3.53 -20.34
CA ARG A 186 17.87 2.96 -21.51
C ARG A 186 18.35 1.54 -21.74
N ASN A 187 17.43 0.64 -22.09
CA ASN A 187 17.70 -0.77 -22.37
C ASN A 187 18.32 -1.58 -21.22
N ILE A 188 18.30 -1.09 -19.97
CA ILE A 188 18.87 -1.81 -18.82
C ILE A 188 18.29 -3.22 -18.64
N PHE A 189 17.06 -3.45 -19.11
CA PHE A 189 16.35 -4.72 -19.04
C PHE A 189 16.34 -5.53 -20.35
N SER A 190 17.03 -5.09 -21.40
CA SER A 190 16.89 -5.69 -22.75
C SER A 190 17.30 -7.17 -22.81
N ALA A 191 18.24 -7.59 -21.97
CA ALA A 191 18.68 -8.99 -21.89
C ALA A 191 17.74 -9.89 -21.07
N LEU A 192 16.85 -9.31 -20.24
CA LEU A 192 16.10 -10.04 -19.21
C LEU A 192 14.80 -10.66 -19.75
N THR A 193 14.89 -11.40 -20.85
CA THR A 193 13.74 -11.96 -21.57
C THR A 193 12.95 -13.03 -20.80
N LYS A 194 13.50 -13.53 -19.68
CA LYS A 194 12.88 -14.50 -18.77
C LYS A 194 12.39 -13.89 -17.46
N LEU A 195 12.43 -12.56 -17.32
CA LEU A 195 12.05 -11.90 -16.07
C LEU A 195 10.55 -12.02 -15.83
N GLU A 196 10.18 -12.58 -14.69
CA GLU A 196 8.80 -12.77 -14.24
C GLU A 196 8.41 -11.70 -13.22
N LYS A 197 9.36 -11.21 -12.43
CA LYS A 197 9.12 -10.26 -11.34
C LYS A 197 10.17 -9.15 -11.28
N LEU A 198 9.71 -7.91 -11.42
CA LEU A 198 10.52 -6.70 -11.30
C LEU A 198 10.02 -5.81 -10.18
N VAL A 199 10.86 -5.59 -9.18
CA VAL A 199 10.52 -4.85 -7.96
C VAL A 199 11.33 -3.57 -7.86
N LEU A 200 10.68 -2.40 -8.01
CA LEU A 200 11.30 -1.07 -8.07
C LEU A 200 10.69 -0.06 -7.08
N TYR A 201 9.78 -0.50 -6.20
CA TYR A 201 9.09 0.39 -5.25
C TYR A 201 10.04 1.03 -4.20
N PHE A 202 9.65 2.17 -3.62
CA PHE A 202 10.51 2.98 -2.73
C PHE A 202 11.86 3.30 -3.37
N ASN A 203 11.83 3.88 -4.57
CA ASN A 203 12.97 4.55 -5.19
C ASN A 203 12.59 6.03 -5.43
N ARG A 204 13.32 6.73 -6.32
CA ARG A 204 13.10 8.14 -6.65
C ARG A 204 12.88 8.32 -8.16
N LEU A 205 12.31 7.32 -8.82
CA LEU A 205 12.09 7.35 -10.27
C LEU A 205 11.10 8.46 -10.61
N SER A 206 11.45 9.33 -11.56
CA SER A 206 10.63 10.49 -11.94
C SER A 206 9.77 10.28 -13.17
N SER A 207 10.15 9.35 -14.06
CA SER A 207 9.43 9.05 -15.29
C SER A 207 9.70 7.63 -15.77
N ILE A 208 8.83 7.13 -16.65
CA ILE A 208 8.99 5.85 -17.35
C ILE A 208 9.00 6.13 -18.85
N GLU A 209 10.18 5.99 -19.47
CA GLU A 209 10.38 6.22 -20.92
C GLU A 209 9.84 5.06 -21.77
N SER A 210 9.48 5.36 -23.02
CA SER A 210 9.09 4.35 -24.03
C SER A 210 10.20 3.30 -24.20
N GLY A 211 9.80 2.06 -24.45
CA GLY A 211 10.70 0.93 -24.70
C GLY A 211 11.38 0.32 -23.47
N LEU A 212 11.24 0.92 -22.27
CA LEU A 212 11.97 0.46 -21.07
C LEU A 212 11.66 -1.01 -20.71
N PHE A 213 10.44 -1.49 -20.98
CA PHE A 213 9.98 -2.84 -20.62
C PHE A 213 9.71 -3.76 -21.83
N ASP A 214 10.02 -3.34 -23.06
CA ASP A 214 9.61 -4.06 -24.29
C ASP A 214 10.12 -5.50 -24.38
N SER A 215 11.28 -5.77 -23.76
CA SER A 215 11.89 -7.11 -23.76
C SER A 215 11.31 -8.05 -22.71
N LEU A 216 10.51 -7.54 -21.76
CA LEU A 216 10.03 -8.27 -20.57
C LEU A 216 8.73 -9.04 -20.84
N ARG A 217 8.72 -9.86 -21.90
CA ARG A 217 7.50 -10.55 -22.38
C ARG A 217 6.95 -11.62 -21.43
N GLU A 218 7.77 -12.09 -20.49
CA GLU A 218 7.41 -13.07 -19.47
C GLU A 218 7.00 -12.43 -18.13
N LEU A 219 6.95 -11.08 -18.07
CA LEU A 219 6.72 -10.36 -16.82
C LEU A 219 5.30 -10.58 -16.29
N LEU A 220 5.21 -11.02 -15.03
CA LEU A 220 3.98 -11.26 -14.31
C LEU A 220 3.72 -10.15 -13.27
N GLU A 221 4.79 -9.61 -12.67
CA GLU A 221 4.70 -8.65 -11.58
C GLU A 221 5.65 -7.46 -11.79
N LEU A 222 5.08 -6.24 -11.79
CA LEU A 222 5.81 -4.99 -11.89
C LEU A 222 5.44 -4.04 -10.74
N PHE A 223 6.38 -3.81 -9.83
CA PHE A 223 6.15 -2.97 -8.66
C PHE A 223 6.85 -1.62 -8.74
N LEU A 224 6.08 -0.55 -8.96
CA LEU A 224 6.56 0.82 -9.14
C LEU A 224 6.00 1.82 -8.11
N HIS A 225 5.19 1.34 -7.16
CA HIS A 225 4.59 2.20 -6.14
C HIS A 225 5.62 2.93 -5.27
N SER A 226 5.21 4.02 -4.62
CA SER A 226 6.08 4.80 -3.74
C SER A 226 7.37 5.26 -4.43
N ASN A 227 7.24 5.85 -5.62
CA ASN A 227 8.30 6.56 -6.34
C ASN A 227 7.89 8.03 -6.54
N ASP A 228 8.62 8.77 -7.36
CA ASP A 228 8.35 10.16 -7.70
C ASP A 228 7.81 10.31 -9.15
N ILE A 229 7.16 9.28 -9.69
CA ILE A 229 6.84 9.19 -11.12
C ILE A 229 5.77 10.23 -11.46
N GLN A 230 6.12 11.16 -12.35
CA GLN A 230 5.25 12.23 -12.84
C GLN A 230 4.67 11.93 -14.21
N SER A 231 5.38 11.17 -15.05
CA SER A 231 4.96 10.83 -16.41
C SER A 231 5.28 9.38 -16.77
N ILE A 232 4.41 8.81 -17.60
CA ILE A 232 4.52 7.46 -18.14
C ILE A 232 4.33 7.57 -19.66
N ALA A 233 5.22 6.97 -20.44
CA ALA A 233 5.05 6.91 -21.89
C ALA A 233 3.83 6.05 -22.28
N PRO A 234 3.05 6.40 -23.32
CA PRO A 234 1.78 5.73 -23.64
C PRO A 234 1.87 4.23 -23.94
N ASP A 235 2.98 3.79 -24.53
CA ASP A 235 3.21 2.45 -25.07
C ASP A 235 3.98 1.52 -24.12
N VAL A 236 4.37 2.00 -22.94
CA VAL A 236 5.37 1.33 -22.11
C VAL A 236 4.97 -0.04 -21.56
N PHE A 237 3.67 -0.34 -21.52
CA PHE A 237 3.13 -1.62 -21.07
C PHE A 237 2.58 -2.49 -22.21
N HIS A 238 2.67 -2.03 -23.46
CA HIS A 238 2.01 -2.69 -24.61
C HIS A 238 2.44 -4.15 -24.76
N HIS A 239 3.72 -4.47 -24.58
CA HIS A 239 4.25 -5.83 -24.75
C HIS A 239 4.08 -6.75 -23.53
N LEU A 240 3.50 -6.27 -22.41
CA LEU A 240 3.44 -6.98 -21.14
C LEU A 240 2.15 -7.83 -21.00
N HIS A 241 1.86 -8.66 -21.99
CA HIS A 241 0.58 -9.38 -22.08
C HIS A 241 0.32 -10.38 -20.94
N LYS A 242 1.36 -10.88 -20.27
CA LYS A 242 1.25 -11.81 -19.13
C LYS A 242 1.15 -11.10 -17.77
N LEU A 243 1.16 -9.76 -17.75
CA LEU A 243 1.24 -9.00 -16.51
C LEU A 243 -0.04 -9.20 -15.69
N ARG A 244 0.15 -9.65 -14.44
CA ARG A 244 -0.93 -9.91 -13.49
C ARG A 244 -1.01 -8.83 -12.43
N SER A 245 0.12 -8.21 -12.07
CA SER A 245 0.19 -7.25 -10.99
C SER A 245 1.01 -6.03 -11.39
N LEU A 246 0.35 -4.87 -11.43
CA LEU A 246 0.95 -3.56 -11.70
C LEU A 246 0.64 -2.61 -10.54
N THR A 247 1.67 -2.07 -9.90
CA THR A 247 1.47 -1.09 -8.82
C THR A 247 2.07 0.26 -9.18
N LEU A 248 1.23 1.29 -9.22
CA LEU A 248 1.59 2.67 -9.53
C LEU A 248 1.16 3.66 -8.44
N SER A 249 0.53 3.17 -7.36
CA SER A 249 0.07 3.98 -6.24
C SER A 249 1.19 4.78 -5.55
N ARG A 250 0.84 5.89 -4.90
CA ARG A 250 1.78 6.77 -4.18
C ARG A 250 2.94 7.23 -5.08
N ASN A 251 2.59 7.74 -6.26
CA ASN A 251 3.50 8.45 -7.16
C ASN A 251 3.02 9.90 -7.33
N LYS A 252 3.50 10.60 -8.35
CA LYS A 252 3.18 12.00 -8.64
C LYS A 252 2.45 12.14 -9.99
N LEU A 253 1.71 11.10 -10.41
CA LEU A 253 0.99 11.10 -11.69
C LEU A 253 -0.18 12.08 -11.63
N GLU A 254 -0.16 13.10 -12.49
CA GLU A 254 -1.30 14.02 -12.65
C GLU A 254 -2.24 13.60 -13.77
N ILE A 255 -1.71 12.92 -14.79
CA ILE A 255 -2.42 12.49 -16.00
C ILE A 255 -1.94 11.08 -16.36
N LEU A 256 -2.84 10.25 -16.86
CA LEU A 256 -2.53 8.97 -17.48
C LEU A 256 -2.67 9.09 -19.01
N PRO A 257 -1.77 8.50 -19.80
CA PRO A 257 -1.98 8.36 -21.23
C PRO A 257 -3.25 7.58 -21.57
N PRO A 258 -3.98 7.94 -22.64
CA PRO A 258 -5.05 7.11 -23.18
C PRO A 258 -4.56 5.71 -23.55
N GLY A 259 -5.37 4.69 -23.28
CA GLY A 259 -5.10 3.30 -23.62
C GLY A 259 -3.98 2.63 -22.81
N LEU A 260 -3.46 3.27 -21.76
CA LEU A 260 -2.29 2.80 -21.01
C LEU A 260 -2.42 1.34 -20.53
N PHE A 261 -3.63 0.88 -20.22
CA PHE A 261 -3.89 -0.47 -19.73
C PHE A 261 -4.72 -1.33 -20.69
N LEU A 262 -4.88 -0.91 -21.95
CA LEU A 262 -5.80 -1.54 -22.90
C LEU A 262 -5.47 -3.01 -23.18
N HIS A 263 -4.18 -3.36 -23.22
CA HIS A 263 -3.70 -4.70 -23.61
C HIS A 263 -3.34 -5.62 -22.42
N LEU A 264 -3.63 -5.19 -21.19
CA LEU A 264 -3.29 -5.93 -19.96
C LEU A 264 -4.42 -6.88 -19.54
N HIS A 265 -4.75 -7.85 -20.39
CA HIS A 265 -5.93 -8.71 -20.24
C HIS A 265 -5.90 -9.63 -19.00
N ASP A 266 -4.70 -10.04 -18.59
CA ASP A 266 -4.48 -10.95 -17.45
C ASP A 266 -4.35 -10.22 -16.12
N LEU A 267 -4.43 -8.88 -16.11
CA LEU A 267 -4.22 -8.07 -14.92
C LEU A 267 -5.27 -8.38 -13.85
N SER A 268 -4.80 -8.75 -12.66
CA SER A 268 -5.63 -9.03 -11.49
C SER A 268 -5.44 -8.02 -10.36
N LYS A 269 -4.34 -7.25 -10.40
CA LYS A 269 -4.04 -6.19 -9.44
C LYS A 269 -3.51 -4.95 -10.14
N LEU A 270 -4.23 -3.85 -9.96
CA LEU A 270 -3.82 -2.51 -10.38
C LEU A 270 -3.96 -1.54 -9.20
N THR A 271 -2.90 -0.79 -8.88
CA THR A 271 -2.98 0.27 -7.87
C THR A 271 -2.67 1.64 -8.45
N LEU A 272 -3.57 2.62 -8.23
CA LEU A 272 -3.43 4.00 -8.68
C LEU A 272 -3.63 5.03 -7.56
N TYR A 273 -4.19 4.62 -6.42
CA TYR A 273 -4.43 5.50 -5.26
C TYR A 273 -3.22 6.32 -4.82
N GLY A 274 -3.47 7.50 -4.25
CA GLY A 274 -2.41 8.39 -3.77
C GLY A 274 -1.55 9.02 -4.87
N ASN A 275 -2.08 9.14 -6.10
CA ASN A 275 -1.50 9.93 -7.19
C ASN A 275 -2.39 11.16 -7.43
N PRO A 276 -1.86 12.37 -7.68
CA PRO A 276 -2.65 13.58 -7.92
C PRO A 276 -3.35 13.63 -9.30
N LEU A 277 -4.02 12.56 -9.71
CA LEU A 277 -4.80 12.43 -10.96
C LEU A 277 -5.97 13.43 -11.02
N LYS A 278 -5.87 14.44 -11.88
CA LYS A 278 -6.94 15.44 -12.05
C LYS A 278 -8.18 14.87 -12.73
N SER A 279 -7.98 13.94 -13.66
CA SER A 279 -9.02 13.25 -14.44
C SER A 279 -8.52 11.90 -14.94
N LEU A 280 -9.44 11.07 -15.44
CA LEU A 280 -9.12 9.84 -16.18
C LEU A 280 -9.34 10.07 -17.69
N PRO A 281 -8.54 9.46 -18.59
CA PRO A 281 -8.84 9.42 -20.02
C PRO A 281 -10.11 8.63 -20.31
N GLU A 282 -10.83 9.00 -21.39
CA GLU A 282 -12.05 8.30 -21.84
C GLU A 282 -11.77 6.82 -22.16
N VAL A 283 -10.67 6.56 -22.87
CA VAL A 283 -10.19 5.22 -23.16
C VAL A 283 -8.98 4.96 -22.27
N LEU A 284 -9.16 4.16 -21.21
CA LEU A 284 -8.08 3.81 -20.28
C LEU A 284 -7.94 2.31 -20.07
N PHE A 285 -9.06 1.62 -19.87
CA PHE A 285 -9.10 0.21 -19.50
C PHE A 285 -9.58 -0.67 -20.68
N GLY A 286 -8.90 -1.80 -20.90
CA GLY A 286 -9.40 -2.88 -21.74
C GLY A 286 -10.17 -3.92 -20.94
N GLU A 287 -10.48 -5.06 -21.58
CA GLU A 287 -11.05 -6.23 -20.88
C GLU A 287 -10.02 -6.79 -19.88
N MET A 288 -10.31 -6.69 -18.58
CA MET A 288 -9.47 -7.21 -17.49
C MET A 288 -10.23 -8.25 -16.68
N ARG A 289 -10.26 -9.48 -17.19
CA ARG A 289 -11.16 -10.55 -16.68
C ARG A 289 -10.85 -11.00 -15.26
N ASN A 290 -9.64 -10.71 -14.78
CA ASN A 290 -9.16 -11.12 -13.46
C ASN A 290 -9.12 -9.96 -12.45
N LEU A 291 -9.44 -8.73 -12.85
CA LEU A 291 -9.36 -7.57 -11.96
C LEU A 291 -10.60 -7.52 -11.07
N GLY A 292 -10.45 -7.96 -9.82
CA GLY A 292 -11.55 -7.99 -8.84
C GLY A 292 -11.76 -6.68 -8.09
N SER A 293 -10.73 -5.83 -7.96
CA SER A 293 -10.86 -4.56 -7.24
C SER A 293 -10.04 -3.43 -7.86
N LEU A 294 -10.59 -2.21 -7.82
CA LEU A 294 -9.95 -0.99 -8.30
C LEU A 294 -10.06 0.12 -7.26
N TRP A 295 -8.90 0.66 -6.89
CA TRP A 295 -8.74 1.63 -5.83
C TRP A 295 -8.19 2.95 -6.39
N LEU A 296 -9.07 3.96 -6.44
CA LEU A 296 -8.82 5.31 -6.96
C LEU A 296 -9.02 6.38 -5.88
N TYR A 297 -8.81 6.02 -4.62
CA TYR A 297 -8.93 6.95 -3.50
C TYR A 297 -7.70 7.85 -3.34
N CYS A 298 -7.89 9.03 -2.75
CA CYS A 298 -6.85 10.03 -2.58
C CYS A 298 -6.16 10.37 -3.91
N THR A 299 -6.93 10.47 -5.00
CA THR A 299 -6.37 10.76 -6.33
C THR A 299 -6.56 12.18 -6.82
N LYS A 300 -7.25 13.05 -6.08
CA LYS A 300 -7.60 14.43 -6.51
C LYS A 300 -8.42 14.48 -7.81
N LEU A 301 -9.18 13.43 -8.10
CA LEU A 301 -10.08 13.44 -9.25
C LEU A 301 -11.09 14.58 -9.10
N SER A 302 -11.22 15.39 -10.15
CA SER A 302 -12.23 16.45 -10.26
C SER A 302 -13.40 16.03 -11.15
N THR A 303 -13.12 15.17 -12.13
CA THR A 303 -14.06 14.65 -13.12
C THR A 303 -13.72 13.20 -13.46
N ILE A 304 -14.73 12.47 -13.93
CA ILE A 304 -14.60 11.09 -14.43
C ILE A 304 -15.41 11.02 -15.74
N PRO A 305 -14.87 10.47 -16.83
CA PRO A 305 -15.62 10.30 -18.08
C PRO A 305 -16.72 9.24 -17.98
N ASP A 306 -17.75 9.37 -18.81
CA ASP A 306 -18.75 8.32 -19.02
C ASP A 306 -18.11 7.04 -19.58
N PHE A 307 -18.66 5.89 -19.22
CA PHE A 307 -18.24 4.56 -19.70
C PHE A 307 -16.78 4.16 -19.44
N VAL A 308 -15.97 4.95 -18.72
CA VAL A 308 -14.53 4.67 -18.52
C VAL A 308 -14.28 3.29 -17.89
N PHE A 309 -15.19 2.79 -17.05
CA PHE A 309 -15.08 1.48 -16.40
C PHE A 309 -15.84 0.35 -17.12
N SER A 310 -16.44 0.61 -18.28
CA SER A 310 -17.39 -0.31 -18.94
C SER A 310 -16.82 -1.66 -19.33
N ASN A 311 -15.51 -1.73 -19.62
CA ASN A 311 -14.80 -2.97 -19.96
C ASN A 311 -14.42 -3.82 -18.74
N LEU A 312 -14.55 -3.29 -17.52
CA LEU A 312 -14.21 -3.99 -16.28
C LEU A 312 -15.37 -4.85 -15.77
N THR A 313 -15.90 -5.72 -16.63
CA THR A 313 -17.16 -6.46 -16.38
C THR A 313 -17.12 -7.37 -15.15
N ASN A 314 -15.93 -7.80 -14.74
CA ASN A 314 -15.70 -8.73 -13.62
C ASN A 314 -15.29 -8.02 -12.32
N LEU A 315 -15.30 -6.68 -12.31
CA LEU A 315 -14.92 -5.90 -11.14
C LEU A 315 -15.93 -6.09 -10.01
N GLU A 316 -15.46 -6.52 -8.84
CA GLU A 316 -16.31 -6.74 -7.66
C GLU A 316 -16.31 -5.52 -6.72
N LEU A 317 -15.22 -4.76 -6.67
CA LEU A 317 -15.06 -3.60 -5.78
C LEU A 317 -14.47 -2.40 -6.50
N LEU A 318 -15.17 -1.26 -6.41
CA LEU A 318 -14.72 0.03 -6.90
C LEU A 318 -14.67 1.05 -5.76
N VAL A 319 -13.49 1.63 -5.52
CA VAL A 319 -13.27 2.64 -4.48
C VAL A 319 -12.86 3.96 -5.13
N LEU A 320 -13.74 4.95 -5.06
CA LEU A 320 -13.59 6.31 -5.58
C LEU A 320 -13.64 7.38 -4.48
N SER A 321 -13.54 6.97 -3.21
CA SER A 321 -13.62 7.83 -2.04
C SER A 321 -12.42 8.75 -1.88
N PHE A 322 -12.53 9.77 -1.01
CA PHE A 322 -11.44 10.70 -0.70
C PHE A 322 -10.89 11.46 -1.93
N ASN A 323 -11.79 11.87 -2.82
CA ASN A 323 -11.52 12.80 -3.92
C ASN A 323 -12.32 14.10 -3.68
N PRO A 324 -11.77 15.05 -2.89
CA PRO A 324 -12.50 16.23 -2.45
C PRO A 324 -12.80 17.23 -3.59
N GLU A 325 -12.20 17.06 -4.76
CA GLU A 325 -12.46 17.87 -5.95
C GLU A 325 -13.61 17.28 -6.80
N LEU A 326 -13.98 16.01 -6.58
CA LEU A 326 -15.02 15.32 -7.32
C LEU A 326 -16.39 15.75 -6.79
N SER A 327 -17.12 16.52 -7.61
CA SER A 327 -18.41 17.12 -7.24
C SER A 327 -19.60 16.62 -8.06
N VAL A 328 -19.35 16.07 -9.25
CA VAL A 328 -20.37 15.56 -10.17
C VAL A 328 -19.91 14.22 -10.72
N LEU A 329 -20.86 13.29 -10.84
CA LEU A 329 -20.68 12.03 -11.55
C LEU A 329 -21.55 12.06 -12.82
N PRO A 330 -21.05 11.59 -13.97
CA PRO A 330 -21.88 11.50 -15.15
C PRO A 330 -22.77 10.25 -15.07
N GLU A 331 -23.84 10.22 -15.88
CA GLU A 331 -24.95 9.26 -15.76
C GLU A 331 -24.51 7.81 -15.97
N ASN A 332 -23.55 7.57 -16.86
CA ASN A 332 -23.16 6.24 -17.31
C ASN A 332 -21.79 5.79 -16.79
N VAL A 333 -21.24 6.46 -15.76
CA VAL A 333 -19.90 6.16 -15.22
C VAL A 333 -19.75 4.70 -14.75
N PHE A 334 -20.81 4.11 -14.19
CA PHE A 334 -20.81 2.72 -13.69
C PHE A 334 -21.46 1.71 -14.64
N SER A 335 -21.75 2.12 -15.88
CA SER A 335 -22.27 1.20 -16.89
C SER A 335 -21.25 0.09 -17.17
N GLY A 336 -21.72 -1.15 -17.39
CA GLY A 336 -20.89 -2.32 -17.69
C GLY A 336 -20.36 -3.10 -16.47
N LEU A 337 -20.43 -2.54 -15.25
CA LEU A 337 -19.93 -3.17 -14.01
C LEU A 337 -20.89 -4.23 -13.44
N LYS A 338 -21.11 -5.31 -14.19
CA LYS A 338 -22.14 -6.33 -13.91
C LYS A 338 -21.87 -7.18 -12.66
N GLU A 339 -20.61 -7.36 -12.30
CA GLU A 339 -20.19 -8.14 -11.12
C GLU A 339 -19.94 -7.30 -9.87
N LEU A 340 -20.21 -5.99 -9.92
CA LEU A 340 -19.88 -5.10 -8.81
C LEU A 340 -20.73 -5.43 -7.57
N ARG A 341 -20.05 -5.74 -6.48
CA ARG A 341 -20.63 -6.02 -5.15
C ARG A 341 -20.47 -4.84 -4.22
N GLY A 342 -19.40 -4.07 -4.39
CA GLY A 342 -19.05 -2.98 -3.52
C GLY A 342 -18.72 -1.69 -4.27
N LEU A 343 -19.36 -0.59 -3.88
CA LEU A 343 -19.10 0.74 -4.41
C LEU A 343 -18.88 1.77 -3.30
N SER A 344 -17.72 2.42 -3.31
CA SER A 344 -17.34 3.42 -2.31
C SER A 344 -17.17 4.79 -2.96
N LEU A 345 -18.04 5.74 -2.60
CA LEU A 345 -18.11 7.11 -3.14
C LEU A 345 -18.06 8.19 -2.05
N HIS A 346 -17.72 7.81 -0.83
CA HIS A 346 -17.75 8.71 0.31
C HIS A 346 -16.56 9.67 0.37
N THR A 347 -16.66 10.68 1.24
CA THR A 347 -15.59 11.68 1.44
C THR A 347 -15.17 12.33 0.12
N ASN A 348 -16.13 12.46 -0.79
CA ASN A 348 -16.08 13.29 -1.98
C ASN A 348 -16.87 14.57 -1.74
N ASN A 349 -16.97 15.43 -2.75
CA ASN A 349 -17.70 16.69 -2.68
C ASN A 349 -18.99 16.67 -3.50
N ILE A 350 -19.54 15.46 -3.69
CA ILE A 350 -20.74 15.20 -4.49
C ILE A 350 -21.96 15.82 -3.82
N SER A 351 -22.65 16.70 -4.54
CA SER A 351 -23.85 17.39 -4.05
C SER A 351 -25.15 16.69 -4.41
N SER A 352 -25.17 15.98 -5.54
CA SER A 352 -26.31 15.26 -6.08
C SER A 352 -25.85 14.07 -6.93
N LEU A 353 -26.72 13.09 -7.10
CA LEU A 353 -26.50 11.90 -7.91
C LEU A 353 -27.47 11.94 -9.11
N PRO A 354 -27.04 11.54 -10.33
CA PRO A 354 -27.96 11.36 -11.45
C PRO A 354 -29.03 10.30 -11.16
N GLU A 355 -30.20 10.43 -11.78
CA GLU A 355 -31.21 9.36 -11.80
C GLU A 355 -30.63 8.11 -12.48
N GLY A 356 -30.95 6.92 -11.98
CA GLY A 356 -30.51 5.67 -12.58
C GLY A 356 -29.01 5.35 -12.49
N ILE A 357 -28.20 6.12 -11.77
CA ILE A 357 -26.73 5.94 -11.66
C ILE A 357 -26.28 4.53 -11.24
N PHE A 358 -27.12 3.78 -10.53
CA PHE A 358 -26.86 2.40 -10.10
C PHE A 358 -27.67 1.33 -10.84
N GLN A 359 -28.44 1.70 -11.88
CA GLN A 359 -29.38 0.80 -12.56
C GLN A 359 -28.71 -0.44 -13.16
N SER A 360 -27.44 -0.34 -13.57
CA SER A 360 -26.64 -1.45 -14.12
C SER A 360 -26.09 -2.41 -13.05
N LEU A 361 -26.09 -2.03 -11.78
CA LEU A 361 -25.32 -2.69 -10.71
C LEU A 361 -26.13 -3.78 -9.99
N GLN A 362 -26.66 -4.75 -10.74
CA GLN A 362 -27.62 -5.74 -10.24
C GLN A 362 -27.10 -6.63 -9.09
N LYS A 363 -25.78 -6.77 -8.95
CA LYS A 363 -25.11 -7.54 -7.89
C LYS A 363 -24.61 -6.70 -6.72
N LEU A 364 -24.91 -5.40 -6.71
CA LEU A 364 -24.43 -4.49 -5.67
C LEU A 364 -24.97 -4.91 -4.30
N GLN A 365 -24.05 -5.14 -3.38
CA GLN A 365 -24.33 -5.52 -2.00
C GLN A 365 -24.11 -4.34 -1.08
N ASN A 366 -23.02 -3.60 -1.27
CA ASN A 366 -22.64 -2.56 -0.34
C ASN A 366 -22.36 -1.24 -1.08
N VAL A 367 -22.89 -0.14 -0.55
CA VAL A 367 -22.70 1.20 -1.12
C VAL A 367 -22.45 2.23 -0.05
N SER A 368 -21.42 3.05 -0.25
CA SER A 368 -21.08 4.15 0.66
C SER A 368 -21.12 5.49 -0.05
N LEU A 369 -21.99 6.39 0.43
CA LEU A 369 -22.30 7.67 -0.23
C LEU A 369 -22.09 8.88 0.69
N PHE A 370 -21.52 8.69 1.88
CA PHE A 370 -21.43 9.78 2.83
C PHE A 370 -20.56 10.93 2.32
N SER A 371 -21.13 12.11 2.16
CA SER A 371 -20.46 13.31 1.69
C SER A 371 -21.00 14.53 2.42
N SER A 372 -20.11 15.48 2.71
CA SER A 372 -20.44 16.73 3.39
C SER A 372 -21.37 17.66 2.59
N ARG A 373 -21.67 17.34 1.32
CA ARG A 373 -22.51 18.16 0.43
C ARG A 373 -23.75 17.46 -0.11
N LEU A 374 -23.92 16.16 0.09
CA LEU A 374 -25.05 15.41 -0.46
C LEU A 374 -26.34 15.80 0.29
N GLN A 375 -27.26 16.44 -0.42
CA GLN A 375 -28.49 17.01 0.18
C GLN A 375 -29.77 16.25 -0.18
N VAL A 376 -29.81 15.63 -1.35
CA VAL A 376 -31.00 14.94 -1.89
C VAL A 376 -30.56 13.66 -2.59
N LEU A 377 -31.36 12.60 -2.40
CA LEU A 377 -31.22 11.35 -3.14
C LEU A 377 -32.32 11.23 -4.20
N PRO A 378 -32.00 10.71 -5.41
CA PRO A 378 -33.00 10.28 -6.39
C PRO A 378 -33.99 9.26 -5.79
N ARG A 379 -35.26 9.30 -6.20
CA ARG A 379 -36.30 8.43 -5.63
C ARG A 379 -36.07 6.96 -5.96
N SER A 380 -35.61 6.69 -7.17
CA SER A 380 -35.39 5.33 -7.67
C SER A 380 -33.92 4.89 -7.58
N LEU A 381 -33.11 5.53 -6.72
CA LEU A 381 -31.67 5.30 -6.65
C LEU A 381 -31.30 3.83 -6.42
N PHE A 382 -32.02 3.13 -5.55
CA PHE A 382 -31.80 1.71 -5.23
C PHE A 382 -32.85 0.78 -5.85
N HIS A 383 -33.66 1.29 -6.77
CA HIS A 383 -34.65 0.48 -7.46
C HIS A 383 -33.94 -0.64 -8.24
N ASN A 384 -34.47 -1.88 -8.17
CA ASN A 384 -33.90 -3.11 -8.73
C ASN A 384 -32.59 -3.62 -8.10
N LEU A 385 -32.07 -3.02 -7.02
CA LEU A 385 -30.91 -3.54 -6.29
C LEU A 385 -31.34 -4.57 -5.24
N LYS A 386 -31.69 -5.77 -5.72
CA LYS A 386 -32.28 -6.83 -4.88
C LYS A 386 -31.31 -7.40 -3.84
N HIS A 387 -30.01 -7.35 -4.14
CA HIS A 387 -28.95 -7.92 -3.32
C HIS A 387 -28.27 -6.91 -2.40
N LEU A 388 -28.80 -5.68 -2.31
CA LEU A 388 -28.24 -4.63 -1.48
C LEU A 388 -28.38 -5.01 0.01
N GLN A 389 -27.26 -5.06 0.72
CA GLN A 389 -27.11 -5.49 2.11
C GLN A 389 -26.74 -4.33 3.04
N LYS A 390 -25.76 -3.49 2.66
CA LYS A 390 -25.26 -2.39 3.50
C LYS A 390 -25.29 -1.05 2.78
N VAL A 391 -25.91 -0.04 3.40
CA VAL A 391 -26.00 1.33 2.86
C VAL A 391 -25.48 2.33 3.88
N TYR A 392 -24.46 3.09 3.48
CA TYR A 392 -23.86 4.15 4.32
C TYR A 392 -24.27 5.53 3.80
N LEU A 393 -25.16 6.18 4.54
CA LEU A 393 -25.70 7.53 4.32
C LEU A 393 -25.52 8.42 5.57
N ASN A 394 -24.64 8.02 6.48
CA ASN A 394 -24.31 8.78 7.68
C ASN A 394 -23.56 10.07 7.34
N SER A 395 -23.56 11.05 8.24
CA SER A 395 -22.73 12.27 8.14
C SER A 395 -22.88 13.01 6.79
N THR A 396 -24.09 13.08 6.23
CA THR A 396 -24.39 13.84 5.02
C THR A 396 -25.16 15.13 5.33
N LYS A 397 -25.75 15.76 4.32
CA LYS A 397 -26.63 16.94 4.46
C LYS A 397 -28.07 16.62 4.07
N LEU A 398 -28.45 15.35 4.15
CA LEU A 398 -29.81 14.91 3.90
C LEU A 398 -30.76 15.50 4.93
N GLN A 399 -31.79 16.17 4.43
CA GLN A 399 -32.90 16.67 5.24
C GLN A 399 -34.05 15.67 5.32
N SER A 400 -34.17 14.79 4.34
CA SER A 400 -35.18 13.74 4.26
C SER A 400 -34.73 12.66 3.28
N VAL A 401 -35.31 11.48 3.38
CA VAL A 401 -35.14 10.36 2.45
C VAL A 401 -36.51 9.97 1.89
N PRO A 402 -36.65 9.59 0.61
CA PRO A 402 -37.92 9.06 0.10
C PRO A 402 -38.36 7.82 0.89
N GLY A 403 -39.61 7.75 1.34
CA GLY A 403 -40.10 6.65 2.18
C GLY A 403 -40.11 5.28 1.50
N ASP A 404 -40.10 5.28 0.16
CA ASP A 404 -40.08 4.10 -0.70
C ASP A 404 -38.67 3.70 -1.16
N LEU A 405 -37.63 4.48 -0.82
CA LEU A 405 -36.26 4.33 -1.34
C LEU A 405 -35.70 2.90 -1.18
N PHE A 406 -35.99 2.25 -0.05
CA PHE A 406 -35.47 0.92 0.30
C PHE A 406 -36.46 -0.22 0.08
N THR A 407 -37.68 0.08 -0.41
CA THR A 407 -38.75 -0.94 -0.52
C THR A 407 -38.44 -2.04 -1.55
N ALA A 408 -37.57 -1.74 -2.52
CA ALA A 408 -37.14 -2.68 -3.57
C ALA A 408 -35.85 -3.47 -3.24
N SER A 409 -35.40 -3.44 -1.98
CA SER A 409 -34.15 -4.09 -1.52
C SER A 409 -34.43 -5.08 -0.37
N PRO A 410 -34.90 -6.32 -0.67
CA PRO A 410 -35.30 -7.28 0.36
C PRO A 410 -34.13 -7.86 1.17
N ASP A 411 -32.92 -7.88 0.62
CA ASP A 411 -31.71 -8.42 1.28
C ASP A 411 -31.03 -7.40 2.22
N LEU A 412 -31.64 -6.23 2.45
CA LEU A 412 -31.05 -5.12 3.21
C LEU A 412 -30.90 -5.47 4.70
N GLN A 413 -29.69 -5.33 5.22
CA GLN A 413 -29.31 -5.73 6.58
C GLN A 413 -28.91 -4.54 7.44
N GLU A 414 -28.17 -3.57 6.89
CA GLU A 414 -27.61 -2.46 7.65
C GLU A 414 -27.75 -1.12 6.90
N VAL A 415 -28.35 -0.13 7.55
CA VAL A 415 -28.46 1.23 7.04
C VAL A 415 -27.92 2.20 8.08
N PHE A 416 -26.95 3.02 7.69
CA PHE A 416 -26.35 4.06 8.53
C PHE A 416 -26.88 5.43 8.11
N LEU A 417 -27.50 6.15 9.04
CA LEU A 417 -28.27 7.38 8.80
C LEU A 417 -27.98 8.48 9.85
N ASP A 418 -27.09 8.21 10.78
CA ASP A 418 -26.63 9.12 11.82
C ASP A 418 -26.00 10.40 11.23
N ASP A 419 -25.91 11.45 12.05
CA ASP A 419 -25.29 12.73 11.69
C ASP A 419 -25.86 13.43 10.43
N ASN A 420 -27.18 13.39 10.26
CA ASN A 420 -27.90 14.11 9.20
C ASN A 420 -28.83 15.21 9.75
N PRO A 421 -28.94 16.37 9.09
CA PRO A 421 -29.80 17.47 9.53
C PRO A 421 -31.27 17.23 9.16
N TRP A 422 -31.91 16.25 9.81
CA TRP A 422 -33.28 15.84 9.51
C TRP A 422 -34.29 16.99 9.66
N LYS A 423 -35.03 17.27 8.59
CA LYS A 423 -36.12 18.26 8.56
C LYS A 423 -37.45 17.58 8.83
N CYS A 424 -37.92 17.69 10.06
CA CYS A 424 -39.14 17.10 10.56
C CYS A 424 -40.39 17.93 10.23
N ASP A 425 -40.63 18.15 8.95
CA ASP A 425 -41.89 18.69 8.41
C ASP A 425 -42.74 17.57 7.78
N CYS A 426 -43.90 17.88 7.19
CA CYS A 426 -44.75 16.83 6.61
C CYS A 426 -44.10 15.98 5.52
N LYS A 427 -43.01 16.45 4.88
CA LYS A 427 -42.33 15.71 3.82
C LYS A 427 -41.55 14.52 4.36
N ILE A 428 -41.18 14.52 5.65
CA ILE A 428 -40.49 13.40 6.28
C ILE A 428 -41.43 12.23 6.63
N LEU A 429 -42.75 12.40 6.49
CA LEU A 429 -43.75 11.41 6.95
C LEU A 429 -43.47 10.01 6.41
N GLY A 430 -43.25 9.87 5.11
CA GLY A 430 -42.96 8.57 4.49
C GLY A 430 -41.66 7.93 5.02
N PHE A 431 -40.62 8.74 5.27
CA PHE A 431 -39.37 8.25 5.87
C PHE A 431 -39.58 7.80 7.32
N ARG A 432 -40.35 8.56 8.10
CA ARG A 432 -40.69 8.19 9.49
C ARG A 432 -41.44 6.86 9.53
N GLU A 433 -42.45 6.69 8.68
CA GLU A 433 -43.23 5.44 8.61
C GLU A 433 -42.37 4.24 8.23
N TRP A 434 -41.44 4.41 7.30
CA TRP A 434 -40.45 3.38 6.97
C TRP A 434 -39.53 3.08 8.15
N LEU A 435 -38.97 4.11 8.79
CA LEU A 435 -38.06 3.98 9.93
C LEU A 435 -38.69 3.20 11.10
N GLN A 436 -39.97 3.44 11.39
CA GLN A 436 -40.71 2.70 12.43
C GLN A 436 -40.83 1.21 12.12
N LYS A 437 -40.95 0.83 10.83
CA LYS A 437 -41.05 -0.57 10.39
C LYS A 437 -39.68 -1.24 10.26
N SER A 438 -38.62 -0.46 10.11
CA SER A 438 -37.26 -0.94 9.76
C SER A 438 -36.21 -0.65 10.83
N MET A 439 -36.61 -0.48 12.08
CA MET A 439 -35.68 -0.11 13.17
C MET A 439 -34.55 -1.12 13.42
N GLU A 440 -34.76 -2.40 13.11
CA GLU A 440 -33.78 -3.46 13.36
C GLU A 440 -32.57 -3.37 12.42
N ILE A 441 -32.77 -2.87 11.20
CA ILE A 441 -31.72 -2.73 10.19
C ILE A 441 -31.04 -1.35 10.22
N VAL A 442 -31.68 -0.35 10.82
CA VAL A 442 -31.10 1.00 10.94
C VAL A 442 -30.18 1.07 12.15
N LYS A 443 -28.89 1.29 11.89
CA LYS A 443 -27.89 1.42 12.96
C LYS A 443 -28.10 2.73 13.71
N GLU A 444 -28.05 2.62 15.04
CA GLU A 444 -28.30 3.75 15.95
C GLU A 444 -29.64 4.47 15.70
N ALA A 445 -30.71 3.77 15.29
CA ALA A 445 -32.00 4.38 14.95
C ALA A 445 -32.56 5.36 16.02
N GLN A 446 -32.26 5.11 17.30
CA GLN A 446 -32.69 5.97 18.42
C GLN A 446 -31.95 7.32 18.48
N SER A 447 -30.77 7.43 17.87
CA SER A 447 -29.97 8.67 17.82
C SER A 447 -30.41 9.63 16.71
N LEU A 448 -31.35 9.21 15.85
CA LEU A 448 -31.88 10.05 14.78
C LEU A 448 -32.79 11.14 15.36
N MET A 449 -32.27 12.36 15.38
CA MET A 449 -32.94 13.55 15.92
C MET A 449 -33.27 14.57 14.83
N CYS A 450 -34.37 15.30 15.03
CA CYS A 450 -34.72 16.44 14.20
C CYS A 450 -33.74 17.60 14.39
N ASP A 451 -33.28 18.18 13.28
CA ASP A 451 -32.52 19.44 13.28
C ASP A 451 -33.44 20.65 13.07
N SER A 452 -34.46 20.49 12.22
CA SER A 452 -35.45 21.53 11.93
C SER A 452 -36.87 20.95 11.85
N PRO A 453 -37.93 21.77 12.03
CA PRO A 453 -37.93 23.17 12.47
C PRO A 453 -37.46 23.33 13.93
N LEU A 454 -37.12 24.55 14.35
CA LEU A 454 -36.61 24.84 15.71
C LEU A 454 -37.50 24.29 16.84
N SER A 455 -38.83 24.25 16.63
CA SER A 455 -39.80 23.72 17.61
C SER A 455 -39.69 22.21 17.85
N LEU A 456 -39.09 21.47 16.91
CA LEU A 456 -38.89 20.02 17.00
C LEU A 456 -37.41 19.66 17.12
N ARG A 457 -36.51 20.64 17.28
CA ARG A 457 -35.07 20.39 17.35
C ARG A 457 -34.72 19.45 18.51
N ASN A 458 -33.85 18.48 18.26
CA ASN A 458 -33.44 17.43 19.19
C ASN A 458 -34.57 16.46 19.62
N VAL A 459 -35.73 16.50 18.97
CA VAL A 459 -36.77 15.48 19.15
C VAL A 459 -36.42 14.26 18.29
N SER A 460 -36.50 13.06 18.85
CA SER A 460 -36.26 11.83 18.11
C SER A 460 -37.29 11.64 17.00
N LEU A 461 -36.84 11.21 15.81
CA LEU A 461 -37.74 10.94 14.67
C LEU A 461 -38.78 9.87 15.01
N LEU A 462 -38.43 8.90 15.85
CA LEU A 462 -39.33 7.82 16.29
C LEU A 462 -40.41 8.32 17.27
N ALA A 463 -40.19 9.44 17.94
CA ALA A 463 -41.13 10.03 18.90
C ALA A 463 -42.13 11.00 18.24
N LEU A 464 -41.97 11.31 16.95
CA LEU A 464 -42.87 12.21 16.24
C LEU A 464 -44.24 11.55 16.02
N THR A 465 -45.31 12.32 16.18
CA THR A 465 -46.69 11.92 15.88
C THR A 465 -47.17 12.60 14.60
N ASP A 466 -48.24 12.09 14.00
CA ASP A 466 -48.82 12.68 12.78
C ASP A 466 -49.31 14.13 13.01
N HIS A 467 -49.60 14.51 14.26
CA HIS A 467 -49.92 15.89 14.62
C HIS A 467 -48.73 16.84 14.46
N HIS A 468 -47.50 16.37 14.68
CA HIS A 468 -46.29 17.16 14.50
C HIS A 468 -45.95 17.36 13.00
N LEU A 469 -46.49 16.51 12.11
CA LEU A 469 -46.10 16.43 10.69
C LEU A 469 -47.19 16.92 9.72
N LYS A 470 -48.10 17.80 10.14
CA LYS A 470 -49.13 18.36 9.26
C LYS A 470 -48.58 19.56 8.48
N CYS A 471 -48.54 19.47 7.16
CA CYS A 471 -48.39 20.66 6.33
C CYS A 471 -49.74 21.35 6.18
N LEU A 472 -49.76 22.67 6.34
CA LEU A 472 -50.86 23.49 5.84
C LEU A 472 -50.90 23.32 4.31
N PRO A 473 -52.09 23.17 3.70
CA PRO A 473 -52.19 23.19 2.24
C PRO A 473 -51.58 24.48 1.73
N THR A 474 -50.70 24.39 0.74
CA THR A 474 -50.10 25.54 0.07
C THR A 474 -51.23 26.25 -0.67
N THR A 475 -51.83 27.26 -0.06
CA THR A 475 -52.61 28.23 -0.81
C THR A 475 -51.63 28.92 -1.74
N ALA A 476 -51.82 28.73 -3.05
CA ALA A 476 -51.29 29.67 -4.03
C ALA A 476 -51.79 31.05 -3.60
N ILE A 477 -50.91 31.88 -3.06
CA ILE A 477 -51.23 33.27 -2.77
C ILE A 477 -51.27 33.97 -4.12
N THR A 478 -52.46 34.01 -4.72
CA THR A 478 -52.80 35.01 -5.72
C THR A 478 -52.62 36.38 -5.06
N TYR A 479 -51.62 37.15 -5.48
CA TYR A 479 -51.52 38.56 -5.14
C TYR A 479 -52.74 39.28 -5.72
N GLN A 480 -53.78 39.50 -4.90
CA GLN A 480 -54.80 40.49 -5.20
C GLN A 480 -54.37 41.83 -4.60
N ASN A 481 -54.11 42.78 -5.50
CA ASN A 481 -53.88 44.19 -5.22
C ASN A 481 -55.03 44.77 -4.38
N PHE A 482 -54.74 45.15 -3.14
CA PHE A 482 -55.56 46.13 -2.44
C PHE A 482 -55.13 47.55 -2.86
N LYS A 483 -55.93 48.16 -3.74
CA LYS A 483 -55.95 49.61 -3.94
C LYS A 483 -56.50 50.24 -2.65
N SER A 484 -55.69 51.00 -1.93
CA SER A 484 -56.20 52.02 -1.01
C SER A 484 -56.29 53.35 -1.75
N ALA A 485 -57.53 53.84 -1.88
CA ALA A 485 -57.81 55.21 -2.27
C ALA A 485 -57.90 56.06 -1.00
N TYR A 486 -56.90 56.89 -0.75
CA TYR A 486 -57.09 58.14 -0.04
C TYR A 486 -56.37 59.24 -0.82
N SER A 487 -57.18 60.06 -1.47
CA SER A 487 -56.81 61.30 -2.13
C SER A 487 -56.89 62.42 -1.09
N GLN A 488 -55.83 63.23 -0.98
CA GLN A 488 -55.92 64.70 -1.06
C GLN A 488 -54.53 65.37 -1.06
N THR A 489 -54.17 65.87 -2.24
CA THR A 489 -53.61 67.20 -2.57
C THR A 489 -52.51 67.84 -1.69
N LEU A 490 -51.32 68.04 -2.26
CA LEU A 490 -50.76 69.38 -2.54
C LEU A 490 -49.58 69.33 -3.54
N THR A 491 -49.79 70.03 -4.66
CA THR A 491 -48.90 70.65 -5.67
C THR A 491 -47.39 70.37 -5.75
N SER A 492 -47.00 69.83 -6.92
CA SER A 492 -46.02 70.34 -7.90
C SER A 492 -44.68 70.92 -7.42
N LEU A 493 -43.58 70.26 -7.86
CA LEU A 493 -42.54 70.90 -8.68
C LEU A 493 -41.86 69.84 -9.57
N THR A 494 -41.94 70.07 -10.88
CA THR A 494 -41.32 69.31 -11.97
C THR A 494 -39.81 69.58 -12.11
N VAL A 495 -39.06 68.59 -12.58
CA VAL A 495 -38.02 68.61 -13.65
C VAL A 495 -37.62 67.14 -13.90
N LYS A 496 -38.09 66.45 -14.97
CA LYS A 496 -37.46 66.27 -16.31
C LYS A 496 -35.97 65.82 -16.20
N HIS A 497 -35.49 64.68 -16.71
CA HIS A 497 -35.69 64.07 -18.03
C HIS A 497 -35.19 62.58 -18.10
N LEU A 498 -35.94 61.78 -18.86
CA LEU A 498 -35.56 60.70 -19.82
C LEU A 498 -34.80 59.41 -19.39
N LYS A 499 -35.58 58.31 -19.36
CA LYS A 499 -35.24 57.00 -19.95
C LYS A 499 -35.45 57.03 -21.47
N SER A 500 -34.74 56.19 -22.22
CA SER A 500 -35.29 55.10 -23.08
C SER A 500 -34.15 54.47 -23.89
N SER A 501 -33.83 53.18 -23.71
CA SER A 501 -34.25 52.03 -24.55
C SER A 501 -33.81 52.10 -26.01
N TRP A 502 -33.32 50.99 -26.56
CA TRP A 502 -34.05 50.17 -27.56
C TRP A 502 -33.43 48.77 -27.73
N GLU A 503 -34.32 47.78 -27.77
CA GLU A 503 -34.13 46.44 -28.35
C GLU A 503 -33.90 46.54 -29.85
N THR A 504 -33.18 45.60 -30.50
CA THR A 504 -33.76 44.78 -31.59
C THR A 504 -32.85 43.62 -32.09
N THR A 505 -33.52 42.51 -32.39
CA THR A 505 -33.36 41.50 -33.48
C THR A 505 -32.20 40.52 -33.61
N VAL A 506 -32.63 39.26 -33.76
CA VAL A 506 -31.96 38.08 -34.33
C VAL A 506 -32.16 38.05 -35.86
N ILE A 507 -31.11 37.70 -36.62
CA ILE A 507 -31.19 37.21 -38.00
C ILE A 507 -30.22 36.03 -38.15
N ALA A 508 -30.68 34.95 -38.79
CA ALA A 508 -29.88 33.82 -39.25
C ALA A 508 -29.60 33.95 -40.76
N VAL A 509 -28.39 33.61 -41.20
CA VAL A 509 -28.04 33.26 -42.60
C VAL A 509 -26.93 32.21 -42.60
N SER A 510 -26.98 31.35 -43.62
CA SER A 510 -26.21 30.13 -43.91
C SER A 510 -24.84 30.34 -44.60
N ASP A 511 -24.11 29.22 -44.67
CA ASP A 511 -23.18 28.74 -45.71
C ASP A 511 -21.63 28.85 -45.55
N MET A 512 -21.06 27.63 -45.46
CA MET A 512 -19.90 26.99 -46.11
C MET A 512 -18.49 27.61 -46.22
N ASP A 513 -17.54 26.72 -45.90
CA ASP A 513 -16.27 26.38 -46.59
C ASP A 513 -14.90 27.00 -46.21
N THR A 514 -14.08 26.11 -45.63
CA THR A 514 -12.68 25.76 -45.98
C THR A 514 -11.47 26.64 -45.63
N SER A 515 -10.44 25.90 -45.17
CA SER A 515 -8.98 26.05 -45.37
C SER A 515 -8.12 26.70 -44.27
N ALA A 516 -7.16 25.89 -43.78
CA ALA A 516 -5.90 26.31 -43.17
C ALA A 516 -4.92 26.82 -44.26
N PRO A 517 -3.81 27.53 -43.92
CA PRO A 517 -2.56 26.81 -43.63
C PRO A 517 -1.54 27.49 -42.65
N THR A 518 -0.69 26.64 -42.06
CA THR A 518 0.73 26.80 -41.59
C THR A 518 1.37 28.18 -41.29
N SER A 519 2.05 28.32 -40.13
CA SER A 519 3.53 28.25 -39.99
C SER A 519 4.05 28.85 -38.66
N VAL A 520 5.20 28.30 -38.22
CA VAL A 520 6.00 28.59 -37.01
C VAL A 520 6.91 29.82 -37.24
N PRO A 521 7.29 30.58 -36.19
CA PRO A 521 8.71 30.58 -35.83
C PRO A 521 9.00 30.59 -34.31
N VAL A 522 10.17 30.05 -33.98
CA VAL A 522 10.84 30.01 -32.67
C VAL A 522 11.58 31.34 -32.41
N ALA A 523 11.52 31.90 -31.19
CA ALA A 523 12.67 32.55 -30.53
C ALA A 523 12.42 32.86 -29.04
N ARG A 524 13.46 32.62 -28.24
CA ARG A 524 13.70 32.97 -26.82
C ARG A 524 13.68 34.50 -26.58
N ALA A 525 13.21 34.93 -25.40
CA ALA A 525 14.01 35.60 -24.35
C ALA A 525 13.12 36.22 -23.24
N THR A 526 13.52 36.00 -21.99
CA THR A 526 13.15 36.71 -20.75
C THR A 526 13.69 38.16 -20.75
N PRO A 527 13.11 39.11 -19.97
CA PRO A 527 13.38 39.32 -18.52
C PRO A 527 12.07 39.61 -17.73
N GLY A 528 11.91 39.45 -16.42
CA GLY A 528 12.79 39.75 -15.28
C GLY A 528 12.14 40.89 -14.47
N PHE A 529 11.49 40.58 -13.33
CA PHE A 529 11.18 41.55 -12.28
C PHE A 529 11.28 40.89 -10.89
N THR A 530 11.70 41.73 -9.95
CA THR A 530 12.44 41.47 -8.71
C THR A 530 11.58 41.40 -7.43
N TYR A 531 12.19 40.81 -6.39
CA TYR A 531 11.80 40.56 -4.99
C TYR A 531 11.24 41.76 -4.17
N PRO A 532 10.68 41.50 -2.96
CA PRO A 532 11.52 41.55 -1.76
C PRO A 532 11.38 40.35 -0.79
N HIS A 533 12.51 40.05 -0.15
CA HIS A 533 12.70 39.27 1.08
C HIS A 533 11.77 39.70 2.22
N VAL A 534 11.22 38.73 3.00
CA VAL A 534 11.19 38.75 4.48
C VAL A 534 11.17 37.30 5.04
N GLN A 535 12.25 36.98 5.76
CA GLN A 535 12.47 36.11 6.95
C GLN A 535 11.81 34.73 7.12
N ASP A 536 12.70 33.80 7.48
CA ASP A 536 12.53 32.43 7.97
C ASP A 536 11.60 32.30 9.19
N VAL A 537 10.75 31.27 9.16
CA VAL A 537 10.32 30.53 10.36
C VAL A 537 10.23 29.03 10.00
N GLU A 538 11.07 28.24 10.66
CA GLU A 538 11.02 26.77 10.70
C GLU A 538 9.66 26.25 11.17
N GLY A 539 9.12 25.20 10.55
CA GLY A 539 7.89 24.61 11.07
C GLY A 539 7.29 23.41 10.36
N SER A 540 7.67 22.22 10.85
CA SER A 540 6.85 21.01 10.98
C SER A 540 6.37 20.26 9.74
N GLY A 541 6.86 19.01 9.66
CA GLY A 541 6.42 17.98 8.74
C GLY A 541 4.99 17.53 8.96
N SER A 542 4.34 17.21 7.85
CA SER A 542 3.04 16.55 7.81
C SER A 542 3.21 15.06 8.04
N HIS A 543 2.78 14.60 9.22
CA HIS A 543 2.55 13.20 9.55
C HIS A 543 1.40 12.66 8.68
N PHE A 544 1.69 11.68 7.83
CA PHE A 544 0.68 10.87 7.16
C PHE A 544 0.42 9.61 7.98
N LEU A 545 -0.86 9.27 8.17
CA LEU A 545 -1.34 8.11 8.90
C LEU A 545 -0.81 6.79 8.29
N ASP A 546 -0.11 6.02 9.11
CA ASP A 546 0.22 4.62 8.86
C ASP A 546 -1.03 3.74 9.07
N VAL A 547 -1.36 2.94 8.06
CA VAL A 547 -2.32 1.82 8.15
C VAL A 547 -1.55 0.55 7.75
N PRO A 548 -1.68 -0.57 8.48
CA PRO A 548 -0.67 -1.61 8.52
C PRO A 548 -0.66 -2.47 7.26
N THR A 549 0.47 -2.49 6.55
CA THR A 549 0.78 -3.56 5.60
C THR A 549 1.33 -4.76 6.36
N GLN A 550 0.54 -5.81 6.54
CA GLN A 550 1.07 -7.10 6.97
C GLN A 550 1.98 -7.67 5.88
N THR A 551 3.28 -7.72 6.15
CA THR A 551 4.25 -8.54 5.43
C THR A 551 4.63 -9.71 6.34
N SER A 552 4.15 -10.90 6.03
CA SER A 552 4.75 -12.14 6.53
C SER A 552 5.82 -12.60 5.55
N SER A 553 7.04 -12.74 6.05
CA SER A 553 8.11 -13.48 5.40
C SER A 553 7.91 -14.96 5.70
N ASN A 554 7.79 -15.81 4.68
CA ASN A 554 8.49 -17.11 4.57
C ASN A 554 8.10 -17.88 3.30
N ILE A 555 9.13 -18.19 2.50
CA ILE A 555 9.44 -19.47 1.83
C ILE A 555 8.46 -20.03 0.78
N ILE A 556 8.98 -20.03 -0.47
CA ILE A 556 8.86 -21.00 -1.58
C ILE A 556 7.82 -22.12 -1.40
N GLU A 557 6.78 -22.12 -2.23
CA GLU A 557 6.24 -23.34 -2.84
C GLU A 557 5.53 -23.05 -4.17
N THR A 558 5.81 -23.91 -5.14
CA THR A 558 5.32 -23.90 -6.52
C THR A 558 3.99 -24.64 -6.67
N ASN A 559 3.18 -24.16 -7.63
CA ASN A 559 2.07 -24.82 -8.36
C ASN A 559 0.61 -24.67 -7.88
N SER A 560 -0.20 -24.24 -8.86
CA SER A 560 -1.56 -24.69 -9.23
C SER A 560 -2.81 -24.10 -8.53
N ILE A 561 -3.42 -23.15 -9.25
CA ILE A 561 -4.83 -23.05 -9.69
C ILE A 561 -5.98 -23.43 -8.71
N ARG A 562 -6.92 -22.47 -8.63
CA ARG A 562 -8.35 -22.51 -8.20
C ARG A 562 -8.64 -22.53 -6.70
N GLY A 563 -9.12 -21.38 -6.23
CA GLY A 563 -9.92 -21.27 -5.01
C GLY A 563 -9.68 -19.97 -4.25
N THR A 564 -10.34 -18.87 -4.62
CA THR A 564 -10.40 -17.69 -3.77
C THR A 564 -11.67 -16.89 -4.06
N VAL A 565 -12.78 -17.33 -3.48
CA VAL A 565 -14.00 -16.54 -3.28
C VAL A 565 -14.21 -16.57 -1.77
N LEU A 566 -13.83 -15.50 -1.06
CA LEU A 566 -14.24 -15.15 0.32
C LEU A 566 -13.38 -14.03 0.95
N ALA A 567 -12.25 -13.63 0.35
CA ALA A 567 -11.34 -12.64 0.96
C ALA A 567 -11.69 -11.16 0.66
N THR A 568 -12.53 -10.86 -0.33
CA THR A 568 -12.80 -9.47 -0.79
C THR A 568 -13.85 -8.71 0.05
N LEU A 569 -14.72 -9.40 0.79
CA LEU A 569 -15.74 -8.76 1.65
C LEU A 569 -15.18 -8.32 3.01
N ALA A 570 -14.09 -8.91 3.50
CA ALA A 570 -13.50 -8.61 4.81
C ALA A 570 -12.87 -7.20 4.90
N GLN A 571 -12.62 -6.54 3.78
CA GLN A 571 -12.06 -5.17 3.74
C GLN A 571 -13.12 -4.06 3.84
N TRP A 572 -14.41 -4.38 3.76
CA TRP A 572 -15.49 -3.39 3.93
C TRP A 572 -15.68 -2.94 5.38
N ASP A 573 -15.40 -3.83 6.34
CA ASP A 573 -15.57 -3.56 7.78
C ASP A 573 -14.44 -2.68 8.38
N GLU A 574 -13.44 -2.27 7.59
CA GLU A 574 -12.38 -1.32 7.98
C GLU A 574 -12.66 0.15 7.60
N LEU A 575 -13.85 0.47 7.07
CA LEU A 575 -14.24 1.87 6.80
C LEU A 575 -14.57 2.61 8.10
N PRO A 576 -13.96 3.79 8.40
CA PRO A 576 -14.17 4.46 9.68
C PRO A 576 -15.58 5.05 9.78
N ALA A 577 -16.40 4.48 10.68
CA ALA A 577 -17.55 5.16 11.27
C ALA A 577 -17.04 6.18 12.30
N HIS A 578 -17.18 7.47 12.01
CA HIS A 578 -16.73 8.54 12.92
C HIS A 578 -17.69 8.67 14.10
N ARG A 579 -17.23 8.33 15.32
CA ARG A 579 -17.82 8.86 16.56
C ARG A 579 -17.46 10.33 16.71
N SER A 580 -18.44 11.10 17.19
CA SER A 580 -18.45 12.56 17.39
C SER A 580 -17.40 13.10 18.37
N THR A 581 -17.00 14.34 18.11
CA THR A 581 -15.87 15.14 18.62
C THR A 581 -16.05 15.80 20.00
N GLU A 582 -14.94 16.00 20.72
CA GLU A 582 -14.73 17.14 21.63
C GLU A 582 -13.33 17.79 21.40
N PRO A 583 -13.13 19.08 21.75
CA PRO A 583 -12.19 19.95 21.05
C PRO A 583 -10.76 19.90 21.64
N TYR A 584 -9.77 19.75 20.76
CA TYR A 584 -8.36 19.91 21.12
C TYR A 584 -7.95 21.38 21.12
N PHE A 585 -7.78 21.94 22.32
CA PHE A 585 -6.79 22.99 22.53
C PHE A 585 -5.41 22.34 22.73
N ASN A 586 -4.40 22.95 22.09
CA ASN A 586 -2.98 22.64 22.19
C ASN A 586 -2.50 22.34 23.62
N THR A 587 -2.05 21.10 23.87
CA THR A 587 -0.98 20.81 24.83
C THR A 587 -0.12 19.66 24.31
N LYS A 588 0.92 20.01 23.54
CA LYS A 588 2.19 19.26 23.60
C LYS A 588 2.61 19.24 25.08
N THR A 589 3.08 18.09 25.57
CA THR A 589 3.65 17.81 26.92
C THR A 589 2.77 16.99 27.89
N VAL A 590 2.34 15.76 27.56
CA VAL A 590 2.04 14.72 28.59
C VAL A 590 2.41 13.28 28.18
N CYS A 591 2.53 12.93 26.88
CA CYS A 591 2.81 11.53 26.49
C CYS A 591 4.23 10.99 26.79
N CYS A 592 5.13 11.81 27.34
CA CYS A 592 6.45 11.32 27.79
C CYS A 592 6.43 10.78 29.24
N ARG A 593 5.38 11.04 30.05
CA ARG A 593 5.34 10.57 31.46
C ARG A 593 4.64 9.24 31.68
N LEU A 594 3.66 8.87 30.84
CA LEU A 594 2.95 7.59 30.97
C LEU A 594 3.76 6.41 30.41
N PHE A 595 4.54 6.61 29.35
CA PHE A 595 5.41 5.57 28.80
C PHE A 595 6.63 5.33 29.70
N LEU A 596 7.18 6.37 30.34
CA LEU A 596 8.21 6.24 31.36
C LEU A 596 7.67 5.59 32.66
N CYS A 597 6.42 5.86 33.06
CA CYS A 597 5.78 5.18 34.20
C CYS A 597 5.53 3.68 33.93
N ALA A 598 5.05 3.31 32.74
CA ALA A 598 4.84 1.92 32.36
C ALA A 598 6.16 1.14 32.25
N LEU A 599 7.21 1.76 31.68
CA LEU A 599 8.54 1.16 31.63
C LEU A 599 9.16 1.02 33.03
N SER A 600 8.95 2.01 33.91
CA SER A 600 9.40 1.93 35.32
C SER A 600 8.65 0.87 36.12
N LEU A 601 7.35 0.66 35.87
CA LEU A 601 6.55 -0.35 36.55
C LEU A 601 6.96 -1.77 36.09
N VAL A 602 7.24 -1.95 34.79
CA VAL A 602 7.74 -3.22 34.24
C VAL A 602 9.16 -3.53 34.75
N LEU A 603 10.04 -2.53 34.80
CA LEU A 603 11.38 -2.67 35.38
C LEU A 603 11.32 -2.92 36.90
N ALA A 604 10.38 -2.30 37.62
CA ALA A 604 10.15 -2.54 39.05
C ALA A 604 9.59 -3.96 39.31
N LEU A 605 8.70 -4.46 38.45
CA LEU A 605 8.25 -5.86 38.54
C LEU A 605 9.38 -6.85 38.22
N GLN A 606 10.22 -6.56 37.22
CA GLN A 606 11.37 -7.40 36.90
C GLN A 606 12.41 -7.42 38.03
N THR A 607 12.69 -6.28 38.66
CA THR A 607 13.59 -6.23 39.82
C THR A 607 12.99 -6.90 41.04
N LEU A 608 11.68 -6.75 41.29
CA LEU A 608 10.99 -7.47 42.37
C LEU A 608 11.03 -8.99 42.17
N ILE A 609 10.83 -9.46 40.93
CA ILE A 609 10.94 -10.89 40.59
C ILE A 609 12.38 -11.39 40.79
N ILE A 610 13.39 -10.62 40.38
CA ILE A 610 14.81 -10.98 40.59
C ILE A 610 15.14 -10.99 42.10
N VAL A 611 14.67 -10.02 42.88
CA VAL A 611 14.87 -9.96 44.33
C VAL A 611 14.15 -11.09 45.04
N LEU A 612 12.91 -11.44 44.65
CA LEU A 612 12.20 -12.61 45.17
C LEU A 612 12.91 -13.92 44.80
N SER A 613 13.44 -14.02 43.58
CA SER A 613 14.21 -15.18 43.12
C SER A 613 15.50 -15.33 43.92
N LEU A 614 16.23 -14.22 44.13
CA LEU A 614 17.44 -14.19 44.95
C LEU A 614 17.12 -14.43 46.43
N TYR A 615 16.03 -13.90 46.95
CA TYR A 615 15.56 -14.14 48.32
C TYR A 615 15.19 -15.61 48.52
N VAL A 616 14.48 -16.23 47.56
CA VAL A 616 14.22 -17.67 47.57
C VAL A 616 15.53 -18.45 47.52
N VAL A 617 16.45 -18.12 46.61
CA VAL A 617 17.76 -18.78 46.51
C VAL A 617 18.56 -18.67 47.81
N VAL A 618 18.62 -17.48 48.43
CA VAL A 618 19.30 -17.22 49.70
C VAL A 618 18.61 -17.96 50.85
N LYS A 619 17.27 -18.00 50.87
CA LYS A 619 16.50 -18.72 51.91
C LYS A 619 16.60 -20.23 51.75
N THR A 620 16.65 -20.76 50.52
CA THR A 620 17.02 -22.17 50.27
C THR A 620 18.47 -22.45 50.66
N ARG A 621 19.40 -21.52 50.43
CA ARG A 621 20.79 -21.66 50.89
C ARG A 621 20.91 -21.65 52.42
N GLN A 622 20.13 -20.81 53.11
CA GLN A 622 20.06 -20.78 54.57
C GLN A 622 19.39 -22.04 55.14
N LEU A 623 18.35 -22.57 54.50
CA LEU A 623 17.73 -23.85 54.85
C LEU A 623 18.65 -25.05 54.60
N LEU A 624 19.51 -24.97 53.58
CA LEU A 624 20.54 -25.99 53.30
C LEU A 624 21.75 -25.90 54.25
N TYR A 625 22.02 -24.73 54.85
CA TYR A 625 23.10 -24.55 55.82
C TYR A 625 22.69 -24.75 57.30
N SER A 626 21.40 -24.92 57.61
CA SER A 626 20.93 -25.15 58.98
C SER A 626 20.75 -26.63 59.36
N ARG A 627 21.27 -27.57 58.55
CA ARG A 627 21.32 -28.99 58.92
C ARG A 627 22.77 -29.46 59.08
N ASN A 628 23.43 -28.95 60.12
CA ASN A 628 24.51 -29.66 60.78
C ASN A 628 23.89 -30.61 61.82
N ILE A 629 23.85 -31.90 61.51
CA ILE A 629 23.68 -32.96 62.52
C ILE A 629 24.95 -33.83 62.44
N PRO A 630 25.68 -34.04 63.54
CA PRO A 630 26.87 -34.88 63.58
C PRO A 630 26.46 -36.34 63.80
N ALA A 631 27.07 -37.28 63.06
CA ALA A 631 27.09 -38.69 63.42
C ALA A 631 28.45 -39.31 63.08
N GLN A 632 28.93 -40.06 64.05
CA GLN A 632 30.27 -40.63 64.24
C GLN A 632 30.61 -41.81 63.31
N PRO A 633 31.90 -42.23 63.28
CA PRO A 633 32.43 -43.14 62.27
C PRO A 633 32.18 -44.61 62.62
N VAL A 634 31.81 -45.41 61.63
CA VAL A 634 31.82 -46.88 61.73
C VAL A 634 32.81 -47.43 60.70
N VAL A 635 33.82 -48.10 61.25
CA VAL A 635 34.84 -48.91 60.59
C VAL A 635 34.22 -50.23 60.13
N LEU A 636 34.48 -50.65 58.90
CA LEU A 636 34.37 -52.07 58.50
C LEU A 636 35.37 -52.40 57.38
N ILE A 637 36.56 -52.76 57.84
CA ILE A 637 37.34 -53.97 57.51
C ILE A 637 37.13 -54.60 56.11
N LYS A 638 38.25 -54.66 55.38
CA LYS A 638 38.56 -55.59 54.29
C LYS A 638 38.43 -57.05 54.76
N PHE A 639 37.66 -57.88 54.05
CA PHE A 639 37.97 -59.29 53.85
C PHE A 639 37.51 -59.73 52.46
N VAL A 640 38.48 -60.05 51.60
CA VAL A 640 38.32 -61.05 50.55
C VAL A 640 38.74 -62.35 51.18
N LYS A 641 37.81 -63.31 51.25
CA LYS A 641 38.02 -64.75 51.46
C LYS A 641 36.63 -65.40 51.56
N GLN A 642 36.33 -66.59 51.07
CA GLN A 642 36.86 -67.87 51.55
C GLN A 642 37.35 -67.87 52.99
#